data_AF-A0A8T0I4B2-F1
#
_entry.id   AF-A0A8T0I4B2-F1
#
_cell.length_a   1.000
_cell.length_b   1.000
_cell.length_c   1.000
_cell.angle_alpha   90.00
_cell.angle_beta   90.00
_cell.angle_gamma   90.00
#
_symmetry.space_group_name_H-M   'P 1'
#
loop_
_entity.id
_entity.type
_entity.pdbx_description
1 polymer ?
#
loop_
_entity_poly.entity_id
_entity_poly.type
_entity_poly.pdbx_seq_one_letter_code
_entity_poly.pdbx_strand_id
1 'polypeptide(L)'
;MFHDLLLDVSVTFGCHQKDLIKLSFEFFTGTIELPPKWALGYHQCRWSYETAEKVSKIAQTFREKKMPCDVIWMDIDYMQAFKCFTFDKDAFPDAKALSNQLHSIGFKGIWMLDPGIKVEDNYEVYESGNEADVWVQSQSGKPYIGECWPGPVVFPDFTNKKVRKWWSKLVKKFVVANGVDGIWNDMNEPAVFKTVSKTMPETNIHRGDEEIGGVQLHTYYHNGLSGQPFSGPDIGGFAGEATPKMFARWMGIGSMLPFSRGHSEKETIDQEPWAFGSQVEELCRFALSRRYRLLPHFYTLFYQAHKRGVPVMTPLFFADPSDPSLRTRDDGFLLGSILVSACHTPKHPKNSLEAFLPKGIWQRFHFEDDSPELPLLFLKGGGIVPTGPVLQHTGEAKPTDTVTLLIALDDKGKAEGVLYEDDGDGFGYKHDKYLLTYYEAQQLPRPSKNDAAEVVIKVARFEGQWPRPNRKLHIRLLLGNTAQVEGECKDGEQLKIKLPTPAQIDELVAKKHKFEIAERERTQTFLDEVLKERSSMKGVGGVLCPIDLQAGNVTLKVVPWIGGRIVSMIHMPSGNEWLEGRFESGCYEEYSGHEFRSAGCTEEYQVVKHLLDSMDGQEFLGLEGDIGGGLIMSRDILIAKDSPDKVKITSRIEARSVGAGSGGTSRLVRLRVHPLMKLVHPLASVIKYTSIDGAEYVHHANMEFGEISIEGTDRPKGEWRLEDTETGIALINRFDVNQVTMCLISWGPGSVTLELWSEERPVSTATPIVISHEVMAVARSLLLHSFLSDLKSC
;
A
#
# COMPACT_ATOMS: atom_id res chain seq x y z
N MET A 1 33.63 -15.65 11.51
CA MET A 1 34.33 -16.43 10.48
C MET A 1 33.60 -16.20 9.17
N PHE A 2 34.04 -15.19 8.40
CA PHE A 2 33.60 -14.95 7.01
C PHE A 2 34.74 -15.39 6.09
N HIS A 3 35.01 -16.69 6.06
CA HIS A 3 35.92 -17.28 5.08
C HIS A 3 35.04 -18.09 4.14
N ASP A 4 35.08 -17.74 2.85
CA ASP A 4 34.41 -18.40 1.70
C ASP A 4 33.15 -17.75 1.12
N LEU A 5 32.94 -16.44 1.32
CA LEU A 5 32.11 -15.66 0.37
C LEU A 5 33.03 -14.98 -0.64
N LEU A 6 32.99 -15.44 -1.89
CA LEU A 6 33.53 -14.71 -3.03
C LEU A 6 32.66 -13.46 -3.19
N LEU A 7 33.16 -12.30 -2.76
CA LEU A 7 32.50 -11.03 -3.03
C LEU A 7 32.78 -10.66 -4.49
N ASP A 8 31.91 -11.09 -5.39
CA ASP A 8 31.92 -10.66 -6.79
C ASP A 8 31.23 -9.29 -6.90
N VAL A 9 32.02 -8.22 -6.85
CA VAL A 9 31.53 -6.84 -7.00
C VAL A 9 31.62 -6.43 -8.46
N SER A 10 30.47 -6.34 -9.12
CA SER A 10 30.36 -5.72 -10.42
C SER A 10 29.94 -4.25 -10.29
N VAL A 11 30.76 -3.32 -10.84
CA VAL A 11 30.49 -1.88 -10.82
C VAL A 11 30.31 -1.36 -12.25
N THR A 12 29.12 -0.87 -12.57
CA THR A 12 28.83 -0.25 -13.88
C THR A 12 29.15 1.25 -13.85
N PHE A 13 29.98 1.70 -14.78
CA PHE A 13 30.25 3.13 -15.02
C PHE A 13 29.59 3.58 -16.33
N GLY A 14 29.07 4.81 -16.36
CA GLY A 14 28.44 5.36 -17.55
C GLY A 14 28.03 6.82 -17.37
N CYS A 15 27.99 7.52 -18.49
CA CYS A 15 27.91 8.98 -18.56
C CYS A 15 26.48 9.55 -18.50
N HIS A 16 25.44 8.69 -18.61
CA HIS A 16 24.03 9.09 -18.54
C HIS A 16 23.24 8.16 -17.61
N GLN A 17 22.74 8.69 -16.49
CA GLN A 17 22.06 7.92 -15.42
C GLN A 17 20.88 7.07 -15.90
N LYS A 18 20.16 7.49 -16.96
CA LYS A 18 19.01 6.72 -17.51
C LYS A 18 19.44 5.45 -18.22
N ASP A 19 20.55 5.47 -18.94
CA ASP A 19 21.02 4.31 -19.69
C ASP A 19 21.77 3.35 -18.77
N LEU A 20 22.43 3.88 -17.73
CA LEU A 20 23.14 3.07 -16.73
C LEU A 20 22.19 2.18 -15.91
N ILE A 21 21.09 2.73 -15.39
CA ILE A 21 20.13 1.96 -14.59
C ILE A 21 19.49 0.87 -15.44
N LYS A 22 19.15 1.18 -16.69
CA LYS A 22 18.57 0.21 -17.65
C LYS A 22 19.57 -0.90 -18.01
N LEU A 23 20.82 -0.54 -18.31
CA LEU A 23 21.90 -1.50 -18.60
C LEU A 23 22.20 -2.39 -17.40
N SER A 24 22.18 -1.86 -16.17
CA SER A 24 22.40 -2.67 -14.97
C SER A 24 21.30 -3.71 -14.74
N PHE A 25 20.03 -3.38 -14.97
CA PHE A 25 18.94 -4.36 -14.87
C PHE A 25 19.01 -5.41 -15.98
N GLU A 26 19.26 -5.01 -17.23
CA GLU A 26 19.38 -5.94 -18.35
C GLU A 26 20.55 -6.93 -18.18
N PHE A 27 21.71 -6.44 -17.74
CA PHE A 27 22.94 -7.22 -17.74
C PHE A 27 23.10 -8.13 -16.50
N PHE A 28 22.66 -7.69 -15.31
CA PHE A 28 22.92 -8.45 -14.06
C PHE A 28 21.77 -9.33 -13.59
N THR A 29 20.52 -8.87 -13.70
CA THR A 29 19.36 -9.64 -13.22
C THR A 29 18.71 -10.48 -14.32
N GLY A 30 19.16 -10.31 -15.56
CA GLY A 30 18.47 -10.82 -16.74
C GLY A 30 17.15 -10.10 -17.00
N THR A 31 16.44 -10.56 -18.02
CA THR A 31 15.15 -9.98 -18.44
C THR A 31 14.00 -10.92 -18.09
N ILE A 32 12.81 -10.36 -17.86
CA ILE A 32 11.60 -11.16 -17.68
C ILE A 32 11.18 -11.81 -19.02
N GLU A 33 10.63 -13.02 -18.98
CA GLU A 33 9.87 -13.57 -20.10
C GLU A 33 8.58 -12.76 -20.30
N LEU A 34 8.14 -12.56 -21.55
CA LEU A 34 6.90 -11.83 -21.81
C LEU A 34 5.70 -12.61 -21.24
N PRO A 35 4.93 -12.06 -20.28
CA PRO A 35 3.76 -12.76 -19.76
C PRO A 35 2.65 -12.85 -20.82
N PRO A 36 1.75 -13.85 -20.71
CA PRO A 36 0.55 -13.86 -21.55
C PRO A 36 -0.35 -12.66 -21.22
N LYS A 37 -1.10 -12.17 -22.20
CA LYS A 37 -1.94 -10.95 -22.06
C LYS A 37 -2.91 -11.04 -20.89
N TRP A 38 -3.52 -12.21 -20.66
CA TRP A 38 -4.48 -12.42 -19.57
C TRP A 38 -3.88 -12.19 -18.18
N ALA A 39 -2.57 -12.38 -18.00
CA ALA A 39 -1.90 -12.09 -16.73
C ALA A 39 -1.82 -10.57 -16.46
N LEU A 40 -1.95 -9.74 -17.50
CA LEU A 40 -2.02 -8.28 -17.35
C LEU A 40 -3.43 -7.79 -17.01
N GLY A 41 -4.44 -8.67 -17.03
CA GLY A 41 -5.78 -8.35 -16.59
C GLY A 41 -5.84 -8.05 -15.08
N TYR A 42 -7.05 -7.97 -14.55
CA TYR A 42 -7.27 -7.94 -13.10
C TYR A 42 -7.47 -9.36 -12.58
N HIS A 43 -6.95 -9.61 -11.38
CA HIS A 43 -6.96 -10.89 -10.71
C HIS A 43 -7.78 -10.79 -9.40
N GLN A 44 -8.57 -11.80 -9.08
CA GLN A 44 -9.27 -11.92 -7.80
C GLN A 44 -8.82 -13.16 -7.04
N CYS A 45 -8.54 -13.00 -5.75
CA CYS A 45 -8.23 -14.04 -4.79
C CYS A 45 -8.90 -13.73 -3.44
N ARG A 46 -8.93 -14.73 -2.57
CA ARG A 46 -9.20 -14.63 -1.14
C ARG A 46 -8.64 -15.90 -0.51
N TRP A 47 -8.06 -15.80 0.68
CA TRP A 47 -7.91 -16.94 1.58
C TRP A 47 -9.18 -17.00 2.42
N SER A 48 -10.16 -17.86 2.17
CA SER A 48 -10.28 -18.71 1.00
C SER A 48 -11.60 -18.52 0.28
N TYR A 49 -11.64 -18.88 -0.99
CA TYR A 49 -12.87 -19.33 -1.62
C TYR A 49 -12.97 -20.85 -1.45
N GLU A 50 -13.65 -21.27 -0.38
CA GLU A 50 -13.55 -22.64 0.15
C GLU A 50 -14.20 -23.72 -0.72
N THR A 51 -15.01 -23.37 -1.73
CA THR A 51 -15.70 -24.34 -2.57
C THR A 51 -15.70 -23.94 -4.05
N ALA A 52 -15.77 -24.95 -4.93
CA ALA A 52 -15.93 -24.73 -6.37
C ALA A 52 -17.19 -23.91 -6.73
N GLU A 53 -18.26 -24.04 -5.93
CA GLU A 53 -19.49 -23.25 -6.08
C GLU A 53 -19.24 -21.77 -5.76
N LYS A 54 -18.56 -21.46 -4.65
CA LYS A 54 -18.21 -20.07 -4.29
C LYS A 54 -17.33 -19.45 -5.37
N VAL A 55 -16.30 -20.15 -5.83
CA VAL A 55 -15.43 -19.71 -6.94
C VAL A 55 -16.26 -19.38 -8.19
N SER A 56 -17.15 -20.29 -8.59
CA SER A 56 -18.04 -20.11 -9.73
C SER A 56 -18.93 -18.88 -9.58
N LYS A 57 -19.52 -18.68 -8.39
CA LYS A 57 -20.38 -17.55 -8.08
C LYS A 57 -19.63 -16.22 -8.19
N ILE A 58 -18.42 -16.14 -7.63
CA ILE A 58 -17.59 -14.92 -7.71
C ILE A 58 -17.29 -14.59 -9.17
N ALA A 59 -16.85 -15.58 -9.97
CA ALA A 59 -16.56 -15.37 -11.40
C ALA A 59 -17.80 -14.90 -12.19
N GLN A 60 -18.97 -15.49 -11.93
CA GLN A 60 -20.23 -15.07 -12.53
C GLN A 60 -20.61 -13.64 -12.12
N THR A 61 -20.47 -13.30 -10.83
CA THR A 61 -20.79 -11.96 -10.33
C THR A 61 -19.94 -10.86 -10.97
N PHE A 62 -18.66 -11.11 -11.27
CA PHE A 62 -17.85 -10.17 -12.08
C PHE A 62 -18.49 -9.88 -13.45
N ARG A 63 -18.95 -10.93 -14.15
CA ARG A 63 -19.59 -10.78 -15.47
C ARG A 63 -20.95 -10.11 -15.38
N GLU A 64 -21.79 -10.50 -14.42
CA GLU A 64 -23.10 -9.89 -14.16
C GLU A 64 -22.97 -8.40 -13.85
N LYS A 65 -21.99 -8.05 -13.02
CA LYS A 65 -21.69 -6.66 -12.67
C LYS A 65 -20.94 -5.93 -13.75
N LYS A 66 -20.55 -6.54 -14.87
CA LYS A 66 -19.74 -5.92 -15.94
C LYS A 66 -18.40 -5.35 -15.45
N MET A 67 -17.77 -6.05 -14.50
CA MET A 67 -16.48 -5.68 -13.94
C MET A 67 -15.37 -6.50 -14.61
N PRO A 68 -14.39 -5.85 -15.25
CA PRO A 68 -13.32 -6.56 -15.93
C PRO A 68 -12.48 -7.43 -14.98
N CYS A 69 -12.32 -8.72 -15.28
CA CYS A 69 -11.49 -9.64 -14.51
C CYS A 69 -11.10 -10.84 -15.38
N ASP A 70 -9.81 -11.18 -15.39
CA ASP A 70 -9.24 -12.26 -16.21
C ASP A 70 -8.98 -13.53 -15.39
N VAL A 71 -8.69 -13.41 -14.10
CA VAL A 71 -8.15 -14.54 -13.32
C VAL A 71 -8.82 -14.68 -11.97
N ILE A 72 -9.23 -15.90 -11.63
CA ILE A 72 -9.56 -16.29 -10.25
C ILE A 72 -8.47 -17.22 -9.71
N TRP A 73 -8.09 -16.98 -8.47
CA TRP A 73 -7.08 -17.73 -7.74
C TRP A 73 -7.73 -18.66 -6.74
N MET A 74 -7.18 -19.87 -6.62
CA MET A 74 -7.55 -20.87 -5.65
C MET A 74 -6.44 -20.96 -4.60
N ASP A 75 -6.74 -20.43 -3.43
CA ASP A 75 -5.93 -20.53 -2.22
C ASP A 75 -6.02 -21.94 -1.61
N ILE A 76 -5.28 -22.19 -0.54
CA ILE A 76 -4.91 -23.52 -0.04
C ILE A 76 -6.07 -24.49 0.24
N ASP A 77 -7.26 -24.00 0.59
CA ASP A 77 -8.43 -24.84 0.97
C ASP A 77 -8.96 -25.72 -0.18
N TYR A 78 -8.50 -25.53 -1.42
CA TYR A 78 -8.83 -26.48 -2.49
C TYR A 78 -8.21 -27.86 -2.28
N MET A 79 -7.09 -27.93 -1.54
CA MET A 79 -6.31 -29.15 -1.36
C MET A 79 -6.93 -30.09 -0.32
N GLN A 80 -6.86 -31.40 -0.55
CA GLN A 80 -7.30 -32.38 0.45
C GLN A 80 -6.37 -32.32 1.66
N ALA A 81 -6.87 -31.78 2.78
CA ALA A 81 -6.10 -31.60 4.01
C ALA A 81 -4.73 -30.93 3.77
N PHE A 82 -4.72 -29.89 2.92
CA PHE A 82 -3.54 -29.08 2.58
C PHE A 82 -2.41 -29.86 1.89
N LYS A 83 -2.70 -31.03 1.30
CA LYS A 83 -1.73 -31.82 0.53
C LYS A 83 -1.60 -31.29 -0.90
N CYS A 84 -0.39 -30.85 -1.27
CA CYS A 84 -0.08 -30.41 -2.63
C CYS A 84 -0.52 -31.43 -3.70
N PHE A 85 -0.89 -30.95 -4.89
CA PHE A 85 -1.33 -31.78 -6.02
C PHE A 85 -2.58 -32.65 -5.76
N THR A 86 -3.34 -32.37 -4.70
CA THR A 86 -4.62 -33.03 -4.41
C THR A 86 -5.77 -32.03 -4.45
N PHE A 87 -7.00 -32.53 -4.49
CA PHE A 87 -8.22 -31.73 -4.36
C PHE A 87 -9.10 -32.34 -3.30
N ASP A 88 -9.67 -31.52 -2.43
CA ASP A 88 -10.72 -31.94 -1.52
C ASP A 88 -11.94 -32.41 -2.33
N LYS A 89 -12.38 -33.65 -2.11
CA LYS A 89 -13.40 -34.28 -2.95
C LYS A 89 -14.82 -33.79 -2.67
N ASP A 90 -15.05 -33.18 -1.52
CA ASP A 90 -16.36 -32.64 -1.17
C ASP A 90 -16.48 -31.19 -1.64
N ALA A 91 -15.44 -30.38 -1.43
CA ALA A 91 -15.43 -28.96 -1.81
C ALA A 91 -15.06 -28.71 -3.29
N PHE A 92 -14.17 -29.54 -3.86
CA PHE A 92 -13.66 -29.44 -5.24
C PHE A 92 -13.70 -30.82 -5.95
N PRO A 93 -14.89 -31.42 -6.14
CA PRO A 93 -15.04 -32.78 -6.67
C PRO A 93 -14.44 -32.97 -8.07
N ASP A 94 -14.56 -31.95 -8.93
CA ASP A 94 -14.06 -31.95 -10.30
C ASP A 94 -13.43 -30.60 -10.68
N ALA A 95 -12.13 -30.49 -10.42
CA ALA A 95 -11.35 -29.29 -10.74
C ALA A 95 -11.30 -29.01 -12.25
N LYS A 96 -11.36 -30.03 -13.11
CA LYS A 96 -11.34 -29.85 -14.57
C LYS A 96 -12.65 -29.25 -15.05
N ALA A 97 -13.79 -29.70 -14.53
CA ALA A 97 -15.08 -29.12 -14.84
C ALA A 97 -15.14 -27.64 -14.41
N LEU A 98 -14.63 -27.32 -13.21
CA LEU A 98 -14.54 -25.93 -12.75
C LEU A 98 -13.67 -25.07 -13.68
N SER A 99 -12.48 -25.54 -14.05
CA SER A 99 -11.59 -24.83 -14.99
C SER A 99 -12.27 -24.60 -16.35
N ASN A 100 -12.95 -25.62 -16.90
CA ASN A 100 -13.69 -25.49 -18.16
C ASN A 100 -14.83 -24.46 -18.05
N GLN A 101 -15.53 -24.43 -16.91
CA GLN A 101 -16.59 -23.45 -16.65
C GLN A 101 -16.00 -22.03 -16.60
N LEU A 102 -14.90 -21.82 -15.88
CA LEU A 102 -14.20 -20.53 -15.84
C LEU A 102 -13.76 -20.10 -17.25
N HIS A 103 -13.18 -21.01 -18.03
CA HIS A 103 -12.77 -20.74 -19.41
C HIS A 103 -13.96 -20.33 -20.30
N SER A 104 -15.13 -20.93 -20.11
CA SER A 104 -16.33 -20.62 -20.90
C SER A 104 -16.83 -19.19 -20.75
N ILE A 105 -16.49 -18.52 -19.63
CA ILE A 105 -16.80 -17.12 -19.35
C ILE A 105 -15.55 -16.23 -19.38
N GLY A 106 -14.47 -16.72 -20.01
CA GLY A 106 -13.25 -15.96 -20.25
C GLY A 106 -12.34 -15.75 -19.04
N PHE A 107 -12.50 -16.54 -17.99
CA PHE A 107 -11.58 -16.57 -16.85
C PHE A 107 -10.45 -17.57 -17.04
N LYS A 108 -9.37 -17.35 -16.32
CA LYS A 108 -8.24 -18.26 -16.10
C LYS A 108 -8.17 -18.67 -14.63
N GLY A 109 -7.72 -19.88 -14.36
CA GLY A 109 -7.58 -20.43 -13.01
C GLY A 109 -6.11 -20.56 -12.59
N ILE A 110 -5.72 -19.87 -11.52
CA ILE A 110 -4.40 -20.01 -10.87
C ILE A 110 -4.54 -20.74 -9.55
N TRP A 111 -3.72 -21.76 -9.32
CA TRP A 111 -3.83 -22.61 -8.14
C TRP A 111 -2.54 -22.53 -7.31
N MET A 112 -2.68 -22.33 -6.00
CA MET A 112 -1.56 -22.28 -5.07
C MET A 112 -0.87 -23.65 -4.96
N LEU A 113 0.45 -23.67 -4.79
CA LEU A 113 1.25 -24.82 -4.38
C LEU A 113 2.30 -24.38 -3.35
N ASP A 114 2.46 -25.17 -2.29
CA ASP A 114 3.55 -25.03 -1.33
C ASP A 114 4.75 -25.92 -1.73
N PRO A 115 5.97 -25.58 -1.31
CA PRO A 115 7.10 -26.49 -1.42
C PRO A 115 7.06 -27.61 -0.38
N GLY A 116 6.33 -27.45 0.72
CA GLY A 116 6.24 -28.45 1.79
C GLY A 116 5.35 -29.63 1.40
N ILE A 117 5.94 -30.83 1.27
CA ILE A 117 5.21 -32.06 0.97
C ILE A 117 4.96 -32.84 2.27
N LYS A 118 3.68 -33.06 2.60
CA LYS A 118 3.26 -33.79 3.80
C LYS A 118 3.95 -35.16 3.91
N VAL A 119 4.45 -35.46 5.10
CA VAL A 119 4.93 -36.80 5.48
C VAL A 119 3.73 -37.68 5.80
N GLU A 120 3.34 -38.54 4.87
CA GLU A 120 2.20 -39.44 5.01
C GLU A 120 2.36 -40.66 4.10
N ASP A 121 2.21 -41.86 4.68
CA ASP A 121 2.23 -43.10 3.90
C ASP A 121 1.03 -43.15 2.94
N ASN A 122 1.20 -43.77 1.77
CA ASN A 122 0.21 -43.86 0.70
C ASN A 122 -0.13 -42.51 0.03
N TYR A 123 0.73 -41.51 0.17
CA TYR A 123 0.64 -40.25 -0.56
C TYR A 123 1.62 -40.27 -1.75
N GLU A 124 1.09 -40.40 -2.98
CA GLU A 124 1.87 -40.59 -4.23
C GLU A 124 3.06 -39.61 -4.38
N VAL A 125 2.86 -38.34 -4.00
CA VAL A 125 3.91 -37.31 -4.11
C VAL A 125 5.04 -37.57 -3.11
N TYR A 126 4.72 -37.92 -1.86
CA TYR A 126 5.71 -38.25 -0.85
C TYR A 126 6.47 -39.53 -1.20
N GLU A 127 5.75 -40.59 -1.61
CA GLU A 127 6.37 -41.87 -1.98
C GLU A 127 7.31 -41.73 -3.18
N SER A 128 6.85 -41.05 -4.25
CA SER A 128 7.68 -40.85 -5.45
C SER A 128 8.91 -39.97 -5.17
N GLY A 129 8.82 -39.04 -4.21
CA GLY A 129 9.96 -38.24 -3.79
C GLY A 129 10.95 -39.01 -2.92
N ASN A 130 10.47 -39.93 -2.05
CA ASN A 130 11.32 -40.86 -1.31
C ASN A 130 12.09 -41.79 -2.27
N GLU A 131 11.39 -42.43 -3.20
CA GLU A 131 11.99 -43.30 -4.22
C GLU A 131 13.04 -42.57 -5.07
N ALA A 132 12.76 -41.30 -5.39
CA ALA A 132 13.66 -40.46 -6.17
C ALA A 132 14.71 -39.72 -5.32
N ASP A 133 14.78 -39.90 -4.01
CA ASP A 133 15.72 -39.22 -3.09
C ASP A 133 15.82 -37.70 -3.36
N VAL A 134 14.68 -37.00 -3.25
CA VAL A 134 14.57 -35.59 -3.69
C VAL A 134 14.61 -34.57 -2.56
N TRP A 135 14.68 -35.01 -1.30
CA TRP A 135 14.50 -34.13 -0.14
C TRP A 135 15.79 -33.41 0.28
N VAL A 136 15.64 -32.17 0.74
CA VAL A 136 16.67 -31.47 1.53
C VAL A 136 16.99 -32.31 2.76
N GLN A 137 18.27 -32.42 3.10
CA GLN A 137 18.73 -33.23 4.22
C GLN A 137 18.96 -32.36 5.46
N SER A 138 18.69 -32.92 6.63
CA SER A 138 19.21 -32.42 7.90
C SER A 138 20.72 -32.62 7.97
N GLN A 139 21.37 -32.00 8.96
CA GLN A 139 22.80 -32.22 9.25
C GLN A 139 23.16 -33.71 9.48
N SER A 140 22.18 -34.54 9.86
CA SER A 140 22.36 -35.99 10.06
C SER A 140 22.34 -36.81 8.75
N GLY A 141 22.12 -36.18 7.60
CA GLY A 141 21.99 -36.85 6.29
C GLY A 141 20.62 -37.48 6.04
N LYS A 142 19.67 -37.40 6.98
CA LYS A 142 18.27 -37.82 6.79
C LYS A 142 17.43 -36.68 6.21
N PRO A 143 16.30 -36.96 5.51
CA PRO A 143 15.36 -35.92 5.09
C PRO A 143 15.00 -34.97 6.23
N TYR A 144 15.08 -33.67 5.98
CA TYR A 144 14.65 -32.67 6.95
C TYR A 144 13.12 -32.62 7.01
N ILE A 145 12.58 -32.67 8.23
CA ILE A 145 11.15 -32.59 8.50
C ILE A 145 10.86 -31.25 9.20
N GLY A 146 10.06 -30.40 8.56
CA GLY A 146 9.53 -29.17 9.14
C GLY A 146 8.04 -29.27 9.44
N GLU A 147 7.45 -28.21 10.00
CA GLU A 147 6.01 -28.10 10.22
C GLU A 147 5.42 -26.94 9.40
N CYS A 148 4.40 -27.23 8.58
CA CYS A 148 3.66 -26.27 7.76
C CYS A 148 2.13 -26.55 7.87
N TRP A 149 1.34 -26.07 6.90
CA TRP A 149 -0.12 -26.25 6.86
C TRP A 149 -0.61 -27.69 7.04
N PRO A 150 -0.09 -28.70 6.31
CA PRO A 150 -0.54 -30.08 6.49
C PRO A 150 0.09 -30.79 7.70
N GLY A 151 0.80 -30.07 8.58
CA GLY A 151 1.59 -30.63 9.68
C GLY A 151 3.03 -30.95 9.24
N PRO A 152 3.58 -32.13 9.60
CA PRO A 152 4.94 -32.52 9.23
C PRO A 152 5.14 -32.59 7.71
N VAL A 153 6.16 -31.90 7.19
CA VAL A 153 6.49 -31.84 5.77
C VAL A 153 7.99 -32.06 5.50
N VAL A 154 8.30 -32.57 4.30
CA VAL A 154 9.63 -32.57 3.71
C VAL A 154 9.70 -31.57 2.56
N PHE A 155 10.91 -31.08 2.26
CA PHE A 155 11.13 -30.04 1.24
C PHE A 155 11.91 -30.60 0.05
N PRO A 156 11.43 -30.47 -1.20
CA PRO A 156 12.21 -30.78 -2.40
C PRO A 156 13.45 -29.90 -2.48
N ASP A 157 14.59 -30.50 -2.79
CA ASP A 157 15.84 -29.77 -2.99
C ASP A 157 15.95 -29.24 -4.43
N PHE A 158 15.37 -28.06 -4.67
CA PHE A 158 15.34 -27.44 -6.00
C PHE A 158 16.72 -27.05 -6.55
N THR A 159 17.77 -27.08 -5.73
CA THR A 159 19.16 -26.89 -6.16
C THR A 159 19.64 -28.03 -7.08
N ASN A 160 18.96 -29.18 -7.05
CA ASN A 160 19.31 -30.35 -7.85
C ASN A 160 18.44 -30.52 -9.10
N LYS A 161 19.05 -30.68 -10.28
CA LYS A 161 18.35 -30.83 -11.57
C LYS A 161 17.44 -32.05 -11.63
N LYS A 162 17.79 -33.15 -10.95
CA LYS A 162 16.94 -34.35 -10.84
C LYS A 162 15.63 -34.02 -10.13
N VAL A 163 15.70 -33.22 -9.06
CA VAL A 163 14.55 -32.78 -8.29
C VAL A 163 13.67 -31.83 -9.10
N ARG A 164 14.25 -30.84 -9.79
CA ARG A 164 13.52 -29.95 -10.71
C ARG A 164 12.80 -30.75 -11.82
N LYS A 165 13.42 -31.81 -12.35
CA LYS A 165 12.79 -32.73 -13.33
C LYS A 165 11.66 -33.58 -12.72
N TRP A 166 11.79 -34.02 -11.47
CA TRP A 166 10.73 -34.73 -10.77
C TRP A 166 9.52 -33.81 -10.51
N TRP A 167 9.76 -32.62 -9.94
CA TRP A 167 8.71 -31.63 -9.68
C TRP A 167 7.98 -31.21 -10.95
N SER A 168 8.70 -30.94 -12.05
CA SER A 168 8.06 -30.53 -13.31
C SER A 168 7.14 -31.61 -13.91
N LYS A 169 7.39 -32.90 -13.66
CA LYS A 169 6.47 -33.98 -14.06
C LYS A 169 5.17 -33.94 -13.24
N LEU A 170 5.26 -33.69 -11.93
CA LEU A 170 4.08 -33.54 -11.06
C LEU A 170 3.25 -32.32 -11.46
N VAL A 171 3.90 -31.17 -11.63
CA VAL A 171 3.23 -29.94 -12.10
C VAL A 171 2.59 -30.16 -13.47
N LYS A 172 3.29 -30.80 -14.42
CA LYS A 172 2.71 -31.10 -15.73
C LYS A 172 1.48 -32.00 -15.64
N LYS A 173 1.53 -33.06 -14.82
CA LYS A 173 0.38 -33.96 -14.58
C LYS A 173 -0.79 -33.17 -14.01
N PHE A 174 -0.55 -32.36 -12.98
CA PHE A 174 -1.55 -31.52 -12.32
C PHE A 174 -2.18 -30.51 -13.27
N VAL A 175 -1.37 -29.80 -14.06
CA VAL A 175 -1.83 -28.77 -14.99
C VAL A 175 -2.70 -29.38 -16.10
N VAL A 176 -2.19 -30.41 -16.78
CA VAL A 176 -2.88 -31.03 -17.92
C VAL A 176 -4.15 -31.76 -17.49
N ALA A 177 -4.14 -32.43 -16.34
CA ALA A 177 -5.30 -33.17 -15.87
C ALA A 177 -6.46 -32.26 -15.48
N ASN A 178 -6.17 -31.08 -14.90
CA ASN A 178 -7.18 -30.23 -14.25
C ASN A 178 -7.48 -28.91 -14.97
N GLY A 179 -6.84 -28.64 -16.12
CA GLY A 179 -7.08 -27.42 -16.90
C GLY A 179 -6.56 -26.14 -16.21
N VAL A 180 -5.52 -26.26 -15.41
CA VAL A 180 -4.88 -25.14 -14.70
C VAL A 180 -4.17 -24.22 -15.68
N ASP A 181 -4.32 -22.90 -15.55
CA ASP A 181 -3.66 -21.92 -16.43
C ASP A 181 -2.36 -21.35 -15.83
N GLY A 182 -2.23 -21.37 -14.50
CA GLY A 182 -1.02 -20.92 -13.80
C GLY A 182 -0.90 -21.46 -12.38
N ILE A 183 0.30 -21.33 -11.80
CA ILE A 183 0.62 -21.79 -10.45
C ILE A 183 1.12 -20.60 -9.63
N TRP A 184 0.65 -20.51 -8.40
CA TRP A 184 1.19 -19.63 -7.38
C TRP A 184 2.03 -20.46 -6.41
N ASN A 185 3.35 -20.24 -6.38
CA ASN A 185 4.19 -20.84 -5.34
C ASN A 185 4.17 -19.93 -4.12
N ASP A 186 3.75 -20.45 -2.98
CA ASP A 186 3.73 -19.72 -1.71
C ASP A 186 4.59 -20.40 -0.65
N MET A 187 4.85 -19.71 0.46
CA MET A 187 5.57 -20.23 1.64
C MET A 187 6.97 -20.77 1.31
N ASN A 188 7.63 -20.17 0.31
CA ASN A 188 8.80 -20.73 -0.39
C ASN A 188 10.15 -20.08 -0.08
N GLU A 189 10.25 -19.34 1.02
CA GLU A 189 11.50 -18.92 1.65
C GLU A 189 12.48 -20.07 1.99
N PRO A 190 12.06 -21.26 2.50
CA PRO A 190 10.71 -21.72 2.86
C PRO A 190 10.30 -21.42 4.30
N ALA A 191 9.00 -21.20 4.49
CA ALA A 191 8.39 -20.99 5.80
C ALA A 191 8.29 -22.29 6.61
N VAL A 192 8.59 -22.21 7.91
CA VAL A 192 8.46 -23.32 8.87
C VAL A 192 7.83 -22.79 10.16
N PHE A 193 6.67 -23.29 10.57
CA PHE A 193 5.86 -22.66 11.60
C PHE A 193 6.41 -22.85 13.02
N LYS A 194 7.00 -24.01 13.28
CA LYS A 194 7.46 -24.44 14.62
C LYS A 194 8.98 -24.31 14.81
N THR A 195 9.59 -23.27 14.24
CA THR A 195 10.99 -22.90 14.51
C THR A 195 11.12 -21.44 14.90
N VAL A 196 12.18 -21.10 15.64
CA VAL A 196 12.44 -19.71 16.09
C VAL A 196 12.70 -18.79 14.89
N SER A 197 13.48 -19.25 13.92
CA SER A 197 13.81 -18.50 12.70
C SER A 197 12.68 -18.45 11.67
N LYS A 198 11.59 -19.21 11.89
CA LYS A 198 10.48 -19.39 10.94
C LYS A 198 10.89 -19.92 9.56
N THR A 199 12.08 -20.52 9.46
CA THR A 199 12.60 -21.20 8.27
C THR A 199 13.35 -22.47 8.66
N MET A 200 13.93 -23.17 7.68
CA MET A 200 14.72 -24.37 7.93
C MET A 200 16.09 -24.02 8.57
N PRO A 201 16.70 -24.94 9.35
CA PRO A 201 18.02 -24.70 9.93
C PRO A 201 19.09 -24.41 8.89
N GLU A 202 19.95 -23.45 9.20
CA GLU A 202 21.12 -23.10 8.38
C GLU A 202 22.05 -24.29 8.09
N THR A 203 22.07 -25.27 8.99
CA THR A 203 22.88 -26.50 8.90
C THR A 203 22.27 -27.59 8.01
N ASN A 204 21.09 -27.35 7.43
CA ASN A 204 20.51 -28.25 6.45
C ASN A 204 21.39 -28.33 5.20
N ILE A 205 21.40 -29.49 4.56
CA ILE A 205 22.28 -29.83 3.45
C ILE A 205 21.46 -29.87 2.17
N HIS A 206 21.90 -29.08 1.21
CA HIS A 206 21.44 -29.10 -0.18
C HIS A 206 22.46 -29.85 -1.04
N ARG A 207 21.98 -30.71 -1.94
CA ARG A 207 22.76 -31.51 -2.90
C ARG A 207 22.70 -30.86 -4.28
N GLY A 208 23.11 -29.60 -4.34
CA GLY A 208 23.03 -28.77 -5.54
C GLY A 208 23.87 -29.28 -6.70
N ASP A 209 23.49 -28.86 -7.91
CA ASP A 209 24.28 -29.14 -9.11
C ASP A 209 25.64 -28.40 -9.06
N GLU A 210 26.67 -28.95 -9.71
CA GLU A 210 28.03 -28.37 -9.68
C GLU A 210 28.06 -26.92 -10.18
N GLU A 211 27.27 -26.59 -11.20
CA GLU A 211 27.18 -25.25 -11.80
C GLU A 211 26.68 -24.16 -10.84
N ILE A 212 26.03 -24.53 -9.73
CA ILE A 212 25.50 -23.61 -8.73
C ILE A 212 26.15 -23.82 -7.36
N GLY A 213 27.35 -24.42 -7.30
CA GLY A 213 28.13 -24.55 -6.07
C GLY A 213 28.12 -25.93 -5.41
N GLY A 214 27.42 -26.92 -5.98
CA GLY A 214 27.47 -28.31 -5.53
C GLY A 214 26.77 -28.58 -4.19
N VAL A 215 27.31 -29.50 -3.39
CA VAL A 215 26.75 -29.81 -2.06
C VAL A 215 27.10 -28.68 -1.08
N GLN A 216 26.11 -27.98 -0.55
CA GLN A 216 26.30 -26.83 0.35
C GLN A 216 25.27 -26.82 1.49
N LEU A 217 25.52 -25.98 2.49
CA LEU A 217 24.57 -25.70 3.55
C LEU A 217 23.46 -24.76 3.08
N HIS A 218 22.33 -24.75 3.79
CA HIS A 218 21.19 -23.89 3.47
C HIS A 218 21.58 -22.41 3.37
N THR A 219 22.49 -21.94 4.23
CA THR A 219 23.02 -20.56 4.21
C THR A 219 23.67 -20.15 2.91
N TYR A 220 24.20 -21.09 2.12
CA TYR A 220 24.80 -20.80 0.82
C TYR A 220 23.72 -20.46 -0.23
N TYR A 221 22.56 -21.12 -0.15
CA TYR A 221 21.47 -20.98 -1.10
C TYR A 221 20.37 -20.00 -0.65
N HIS A 222 20.44 -19.52 0.59
CA HIS A 222 19.46 -18.62 1.17
C HIS A 222 19.75 -17.16 0.77
N ASN A 223 18.74 -16.50 0.21
CA ASN A 223 18.70 -15.13 -0.36
C ASN A 223 19.10 -14.98 -1.83
N GLY A 224 18.15 -14.51 -2.65
CA GLY A 224 18.33 -14.11 -4.05
C GLY A 224 17.83 -12.70 -4.31
N LEU A 225 18.54 -11.98 -5.18
CA LEU A 225 18.44 -10.53 -5.43
C LEU A 225 17.18 -10.08 -6.18
N SER A 226 16.83 -8.80 -5.97
CA SER A 226 15.69 -8.08 -6.56
C SER A 226 15.91 -7.70 -8.03
N GLY A 227 14.92 -7.99 -8.87
CA GLY A 227 14.87 -7.66 -10.31
C GLY A 227 13.55 -8.05 -10.96
N GLN A 228 12.43 -7.92 -10.24
CA GLN A 228 11.11 -8.42 -10.65
C GLN A 228 10.21 -7.28 -11.18
N PRO A 229 10.04 -7.13 -12.51
CA PRO A 229 9.22 -6.07 -13.09
C PRO A 229 7.71 -6.37 -13.03
N PHE A 230 7.31 -7.62 -12.78
CA PHE A 230 5.90 -8.02 -12.65
C PHE A 230 5.53 -8.17 -11.18
N SER A 231 5.26 -7.05 -10.52
CA SER A 231 5.00 -6.98 -9.08
C SER A 231 3.80 -6.08 -8.75
N GLY A 232 3.17 -6.34 -7.60
CA GLY A 232 2.07 -5.56 -7.05
C GLY A 232 1.63 -6.14 -5.69
N PRO A 233 1.12 -5.30 -4.78
CA PRO A 233 0.59 -5.74 -3.49
C PRO A 233 -0.83 -6.28 -3.62
N ASP A 234 -1.31 -6.92 -2.56
CA ASP A 234 -2.71 -7.28 -2.43
C ASP A 234 -3.59 -6.04 -2.26
N ILE A 235 -4.54 -5.86 -3.18
CA ILE A 235 -5.46 -4.72 -3.18
C ILE A 235 -6.51 -4.92 -2.11
N GLY A 236 -6.59 -3.97 -1.18
CA GLY A 236 -7.39 -4.07 0.04
C GLY A 236 -6.56 -4.38 1.29
N GLY A 237 -5.34 -4.92 1.10
CA GLY A 237 -4.48 -5.42 2.16
C GLY A 237 -4.82 -6.88 2.50
N PHE A 238 -3.78 -7.69 2.68
CA PHE A 238 -3.96 -9.09 3.08
C PHE A 238 -4.58 -9.18 4.48
N ALA A 239 -3.98 -8.51 5.46
CA ALA A 239 -4.39 -8.58 6.86
C ALA A 239 -5.38 -7.48 7.23
N GLY A 240 -6.36 -7.83 8.08
CA GLY A 240 -7.36 -6.92 8.62
C GLY A 240 -8.47 -6.50 7.64
N GLU A 241 -9.33 -5.62 8.10
CA GLU A 241 -10.52 -5.20 7.36
C GLU A 241 -10.32 -3.88 6.61
N ALA A 242 -10.56 -3.89 5.31
CA ALA A 242 -10.51 -2.66 4.51
C ALA A 242 -11.70 -1.73 4.80
N THR A 243 -11.43 -0.42 4.83
CA THR A 243 -12.50 0.59 4.83
C THR A 243 -12.95 0.90 3.40
N PRO A 244 -14.21 1.31 3.14
CA PRO A 244 -14.69 1.65 1.80
C PRO A 244 -13.81 2.67 1.06
N LYS A 245 -13.40 3.72 1.78
CA LYS A 245 -12.56 4.79 1.24
C LYS A 245 -11.15 4.32 0.95
N MET A 246 -10.56 3.52 1.83
CA MET A 246 -9.26 2.91 1.61
C MET A 246 -9.31 1.97 0.40
N PHE A 247 -10.30 1.09 0.34
CA PHE A 247 -10.44 0.10 -0.73
C PHE A 247 -10.61 0.77 -2.11
N ALA A 248 -11.43 1.81 -2.22
CA ALA A 248 -11.60 2.56 -3.47
C ALA A 248 -10.29 3.19 -3.96
N ARG A 249 -9.52 3.82 -3.06
CA ARG A 249 -8.20 4.41 -3.37
C ARG A 249 -7.18 3.34 -3.74
N TRP A 250 -7.18 2.23 -3.01
CA TRP A 250 -6.29 1.10 -3.25
C TRP A 250 -6.59 0.45 -4.59
N MET A 251 -7.86 0.25 -4.96
CA MET A 251 -8.24 -0.22 -6.28
C MET A 251 -7.80 0.77 -7.38
N GLY A 252 -7.96 2.07 -7.14
CA GLY A 252 -7.49 3.13 -8.05
C GLY A 252 -6.01 3.01 -8.39
N ILE A 253 -5.13 2.95 -7.37
CA ILE A 253 -3.68 2.79 -7.59
C ILE A 253 -3.31 1.38 -8.03
N GLY A 254 -3.86 0.36 -7.38
CA GLY A 254 -3.55 -1.05 -7.60
C GLY A 254 -3.92 -1.55 -9.00
N SER A 255 -4.98 -1.00 -9.60
CA SER A 255 -5.32 -1.26 -11.01
C SER A 255 -4.25 -0.76 -11.99
N MET A 256 -3.42 0.19 -11.58
CA MET A 256 -2.35 0.78 -12.41
C MET A 256 -0.97 0.16 -12.15
N LEU A 257 -0.84 -0.79 -11.23
CA LEU A 257 0.41 -1.50 -10.97
C LEU A 257 0.65 -2.63 -11.99
N PRO A 258 1.91 -3.08 -12.23
CA PRO A 258 2.19 -4.13 -13.20
C PRO A 258 1.38 -5.41 -12.92
N PHE A 259 1.38 -5.88 -11.67
CA PHE A 259 0.48 -6.93 -11.17
C PHE A 259 -0.67 -6.32 -10.36
N SER A 260 -1.90 -6.77 -10.63
CA SER A 260 -3.11 -6.21 -10.03
C SER A 260 -4.02 -7.32 -9.54
N ARG A 261 -4.02 -7.56 -8.23
CA ARG A 261 -4.79 -8.63 -7.58
C ARG A 261 -5.52 -8.11 -6.34
N GLY A 262 -6.83 -8.34 -6.24
CA GLY A 262 -7.55 -8.28 -4.96
C GLY A 262 -7.32 -9.56 -4.17
N HIS A 263 -6.94 -9.45 -2.90
CA HIS A 263 -6.73 -10.59 -2.01
C HIS A 263 -6.81 -10.15 -0.56
N SER A 264 -7.33 -11.03 0.29
CA SER A 264 -7.52 -10.82 1.72
C SER A 264 -7.39 -12.14 2.46
N GLU A 265 -7.05 -12.08 3.74
CA GLU A 265 -6.96 -13.23 4.63
C GLU A 265 -8.34 -13.79 5.01
N LYS A 266 -8.31 -14.97 5.62
CA LYS A 266 -9.49 -15.67 6.13
C LYS A 266 -10.05 -14.94 7.35
N GLU A 267 -11.35 -15.07 7.59
CA GLU A 267 -12.06 -14.43 8.72
C GLU A 267 -12.19 -12.89 8.66
N THR A 268 -11.73 -12.22 7.59
CA THR A 268 -12.04 -10.80 7.35
C THR A 268 -13.39 -10.60 6.68
N ILE A 269 -13.90 -9.37 6.61
CA ILE A 269 -15.05 -9.06 5.74
C ILE A 269 -14.76 -9.39 4.26
N ASP A 270 -15.82 -9.54 3.47
CA ASP A 270 -15.73 -9.63 2.01
C ASP A 270 -15.06 -8.35 1.46
N GLN A 271 -14.09 -8.53 0.55
CA GLN A 271 -13.33 -7.44 -0.08
C GLN A 271 -13.36 -7.52 -1.61
N GLU A 272 -14.36 -8.17 -2.19
CA GLU A 272 -14.61 -8.07 -3.62
C GLU A 272 -14.97 -6.63 -4.01
N PRO A 273 -14.78 -6.22 -5.28
CA PRO A 273 -15.02 -4.84 -5.70
C PRO A 273 -16.42 -4.29 -5.42
N TRP A 274 -17.42 -5.15 -5.21
CA TRP A 274 -18.80 -4.80 -4.89
C TRP A 274 -19.16 -4.87 -3.39
N ALA A 275 -18.24 -5.27 -2.52
CA ALA A 275 -18.51 -5.48 -1.10
C ALA A 275 -18.82 -4.17 -0.34
N PHE A 276 -18.33 -3.03 -0.84
CA PHE A 276 -18.38 -1.74 -0.15
C PHE A 276 -19.51 -0.80 -0.62
N GLY A 277 -20.53 -1.34 -1.28
CA GLY A 277 -21.68 -0.58 -1.79
C GLY A 277 -21.49 -0.01 -3.19
N SER A 278 -22.57 0.51 -3.78
CA SER A 278 -22.65 0.86 -5.21
C SER A 278 -21.67 1.93 -5.67
N GLN A 279 -21.33 2.90 -4.80
CA GLN A 279 -20.36 3.95 -5.16
C GLN A 279 -18.94 3.39 -5.26
N VAL A 280 -18.50 2.58 -4.29
CA VAL A 280 -17.18 1.95 -4.34
C VAL A 280 -17.13 0.94 -5.48
N GLU A 281 -18.22 0.22 -5.74
CA GLU A 281 -18.35 -0.65 -6.91
C GLU A 281 -18.10 0.13 -8.22
N GLU A 282 -18.68 1.31 -8.37
CA GLU A 282 -18.49 2.14 -9.56
C GLU A 282 -17.07 2.72 -9.67
N LEU A 283 -16.48 3.16 -8.55
CA LEU A 283 -15.08 3.59 -8.53
C LEU A 283 -14.13 2.45 -8.90
N CYS A 284 -14.41 1.23 -8.41
CA CYS A 284 -13.66 0.05 -8.80
C CYS A 284 -13.86 -0.27 -10.29
N ARG A 285 -15.07 -0.14 -10.82
CA ARG A 285 -15.34 -0.29 -12.26
C ARG A 285 -14.55 0.69 -13.10
N PHE A 286 -14.49 1.96 -12.70
CA PHE A 286 -13.66 2.97 -13.36
C PHE A 286 -12.18 2.60 -13.31
N ALA A 287 -11.65 2.27 -12.13
CA ALA A 287 -10.25 1.86 -11.96
C ALA A 287 -9.89 0.65 -12.85
N LEU A 288 -10.72 -0.40 -12.84
CA LEU A 288 -10.52 -1.56 -13.70
C LEU A 288 -10.66 -1.20 -15.18
N SER A 289 -11.63 -0.37 -15.56
CA SER A 289 -11.79 0.08 -16.94
C SER A 289 -10.56 0.85 -17.44
N ARG A 290 -9.91 1.67 -16.60
CA ARG A 290 -8.64 2.33 -16.94
C ARG A 290 -7.56 1.32 -17.28
N ARG A 291 -7.39 0.29 -16.44
CA ARG A 291 -6.43 -0.79 -16.68
C ARG A 291 -6.67 -1.46 -18.04
N TYR A 292 -7.91 -1.82 -18.34
CA TYR A 292 -8.24 -2.53 -19.57
C TYR A 292 -8.10 -1.66 -20.82
N ARG A 293 -8.43 -0.37 -20.75
CA ARG A 293 -8.12 0.59 -21.81
C ARG A 293 -6.61 0.71 -22.04
N LEU A 294 -5.80 0.58 -20.99
CA LEU A 294 -4.34 0.69 -21.05
C LEU A 294 -3.64 -0.65 -21.33
N LEU A 295 -4.36 -1.76 -21.54
CA LEU A 295 -3.73 -3.06 -21.85
C LEU A 295 -2.76 -3.01 -23.05
N PRO A 296 -3.05 -2.31 -24.17
CA PRO A 296 -2.08 -2.18 -25.26
C PRO A 296 -0.77 -1.51 -24.83
N HIS A 297 -0.87 -0.51 -23.95
CA HIS A 297 0.28 0.19 -23.38
C HIS A 297 1.04 -0.71 -22.40
N PHE A 298 0.36 -1.34 -21.44
CA PHE A 298 0.98 -2.29 -20.51
C PHE A 298 1.70 -3.40 -21.25
N TYR A 299 1.06 -4.02 -22.23
CA TYR A 299 1.66 -5.11 -23.01
C TYR A 299 2.92 -4.66 -23.76
N THR A 300 2.88 -3.44 -24.31
CA THR A 300 4.06 -2.83 -24.92
C THR A 300 5.18 -2.57 -23.91
N LEU A 301 4.86 -2.10 -22.70
CA LEU A 301 5.85 -1.92 -21.63
C LEU A 301 6.46 -3.25 -21.18
N PHE A 302 5.67 -4.32 -21.07
CA PHE A 302 6.18 -5.65 -20.74
C PHE A 302 7.09 -6.20 -21.85
N TYR A 303 6.78 -5.92 -23.13
CA TYR A 303 7.72 -6.21 -24.22
C TYR A 303 9.03 -5.43 -24.09
N GLN A 304 8.98 -4.15 -23.69
CA GLN A 304 10.21 -3.37 -23.42
C GLN A 304 10.98 -3.92 -22.22
N ALA A 305 10.30 -4.33 -21.15
CA ALA A 305 10.91 -4.95 -19.98
C ALA A 305 11.60 -6.28 -20.35
N HIS A 306 10.95 -7.09 -21.18
CA HIS A 306 11.53 -8.30 -21.74
C HIS A 306 12.75 -8.01 -22.62
N LYS A 307 12.72 -6.97 -23.47
CA LYS A 307 13.82 -6.69 -24.40
C LYS A 307 15.01 -5.96 -23.80
N ARG A 308 14.79 -5.15 -22.76
CA ARG A 308 15.76 -4.16 -22.27
C ARG A 308 15.90 -4.10 -20.75
N GLY A 309 15.23 -4.99 -20.02
CA GLY A 309 15.24 -5.01 -18.55
C GLY A 309 14.59 -3.80 -17.87
N VAL A 310 13.98 -2.87 -18.62
CA VAL A 310 13.39 -1.66 -18.03
C VAL A 310 12.13 -2.02 -17.25
N PRO A 311 11.98 -1.61 -15.98
CA PRO A 311 10.77 -1.87 -15.22
C PRO A 311 9.52 -1.27 -15.90
N VAL A 312 8.39 -1.97 -15.81
CA VAL A 312 7.10 -1.49 -16.34
C VAL A 312 6.61 -0.26 -15.56
N MET A 313 6.71 -0.35 -14.23
CA MET A 313 6.52 0.76 -13.30
C MET A 313 7.90 1.31 -12.92
N THR A 314 8.12 2.61 -13.13
CA THR A 314 9.38 3.28 -12.76
C THR A 314 9.12 4.41 -11.77
N PRO A 315 10.07 4.68 -10.85
CA PRO A 315 9.95 5.78 -9.90
C PRO A 315 10.01 7.14 -10.61
N LEU A 316 9.45 8.18 -9.99
CA LEU A 316 9.26 9.48 -10.62
C LEU A 316 10.55 10.13 -11.12
N PHE A 317 11.68 9.91 -10.44
CA PHE A 317 12.98 10.44 -10.87
C PHE A 317 13.43 9.93 -12.25
N PHE A 318 12.84 8.88 -12.81
CA PHE A 318 13.11 8.47 -14.20
C PHE A 318 12.65 9.53 -15.22
N ALA A 319 11.70 10.39 -14.85
CA ALA A 319 11.30 11.53 -15.67
C ALA A 319 12.48 12.50 -15.85
N ASP A 320 13.13 12.87 -14.76
CA ASP A 320 14.30 13.76 -14.70
C ASP A 320 15.28 13.36 -13.56
N PRO A 321 16.28 12.50 -13.85
CA PRO A 321 17.25 12.05 -12.84
C PRO A 321 18.15 13.16 -12.31
N SER A 322 18.22 14.28 -13.05
CA SER A 322 18.98 15.46 -12.65
C SER A 322 18.29 16.26 -11.55
N ASP A 323 16.99 16.04 -11.33
CA ASP A 323 16.22 16.65 -10.27
C ASP A 323 16.25 15.77 -9.00
N PRO A 324 17.02 16.15 -7.97
CA PRO A 324 17.12 15.35 -6.74
C PRO A 324 15.81 15.33 -5.94
N SER A 325 14.91 16.31 -6.13
CA SER A 325 13.64 16.35 -5.41
C SER A 325 12.71 15.18 -5.76
N LEU A 326 12.87 14.59 -6.94
CA LEU A 326 12.07 13.45 -7.39
C LEU A 326 12.48 12.12 -6.77
N ARG A 327 13.64 12.04 -6.09
CA ARG A 327 14.19 10.78 -5.54
C ARG A 327 13.45 10.30 -4.30
N THR A 328 12.86 11.23 -3.54
CA THR A 328 12.13 10.94 -2.29
C THR A 328 10.61 10.95 -2.48
N ARG A 329 10.13 11.04 -3.74
CA ARG A 329 8.70 11.08 -4.04
C ARG A 329 8.14 9.65 -4.11
N ASP A 330 7.19 9.37 -3.22
CA ASP A 330 6.51 8.09 -3.03
C ASP A 330 5.01 8.15 -3.38
N ASP A 331 4.50 9.30 -3.79
CA ASP A 331 3.09 9.58 -4.08
C ASP A 331 2.74 9.53 -5.58
N GLY A 332 3.66 9.04 -6.42
CA GLY A 332 3.42 8.83 -7.84
C GLY A 332 4.50 8.00 -8.52
N PHE A 333 4.16 7.44 -9.67
CA PHE A 333 5.05 6.60 -10.47
C PHE A 333 4.76 6.75 -11.96
N LEU A 334 5.70 6.27 -12.79
CA LEU A 334 5.59 6.33 -14.24
C LEU A 334 5.28 4.95 -14.81
N LEU A 335 4.33 4.90 -15.73
CA LEU A 335 4.07 3.80 -16.65
C LEU A 335 4.49 4.25 -18.05
N GLY A 336 5.77 4.08 -18.37
CA GLY A 336 6.36 4.66 -19.58
C GLY A 336 6.25 6.19 -19.58
N SER A 337 5.43 6.74 -20.49
CA SER A 337 5.18 8.18 -20.62
C SER A 337 4.00 8.69 -19.79
N ILE A 338 3.28 7.82 -19.09
CA ILE A 338 2.16 8.19 -18.22
C ILE A 338 2.66 8.35 -16.80
N LEU A 339 2.38 9.48 -16.17
CA LEU A 339 2.51 9.68 -14.73
C LEU A 339 1.17 9.35 -14.06
N VAL A 340 1.22 8.41 -13.11
CA VAL A 340 0.13 8.06 -12.20
C VAL A 340 0.44 8.73 -10.86
N SER A 341 -0.41 9.65 -10.44
CA SER A 341 -0.26 10.38 -9.17
C SER A 341 -1.37 9.96 -8.22
N ALA A 342 -1.00 9.54 -7.01
CA ALA A 342 -1.97 9.28 -5.96
C ALA A 342 -2.66 10.60 -5.55
N CYS A 343 -3.99 10.56 -5.45
CA CYS A 343 -4.78 11.68 -4.95
C CYS A 343 -4.76 11.70 -3.42
N HIS A 344 -4.54 12.87 -2.82
CA HIS A 344 -4.81 13.17 -1.40
C HIS A 344 -4.25 12.12 -0.42
N THR A 345 -2.92 12.03 -0.33
CA THR A 345 -2.26 11.43 0.83
C THR A 345 -2.43 12.34 2.06
N PRO A 346 -2.39 11.82 3.30
CA PRO A 346 -2.36 12.65 4.52
C PRO A 346 -1.28 13.75 4.49
N LYS A 347 -0.20 13.54 3.72
CA LYS A 347 0.88 14.49 3.49
C LYS A 347 0.49 15.73 2.64
N HIS A 348 -0.65 15.72 1.93
CA HIS A 348 -0.99 16.72 0.91
C HIS A 348 -2.49 17.11 0.91
N PRO A 349 -2.86 18.27 1.49
CA PRO A 349 -4.24 18.77 1.46
C PRO A 349 -4.67 19.24 0.06
N LYS A 350 -6.00 19.32 -0.12
CA LYS A 350 -6.70 19.75 -1.36
C LYS A 350 -6.07 21.05 -1.90
N ASN A 351 -5.75 21.05 -3.21
CA ASN A 351 -5.22 22.16 -4.04
C ASN A 351 -3.71 22.22 -4.32
N SER A 352 -2.92 21.17 -4.09
CA SER A 352 -1.45 21.20 -4.32
C SER A 352 -0.92 20.39 -5.53
N LEU A 353 -1.76 19.68 -6.28
CA LEU A 353 -1.32 18.70 -7.29
C LEU A 353 -0.53 19.29 -8.48
N GLU A 354 -0.69 20.57 -8.81
CA GLU A 354 0.09 21.22 -9.89
C GLU A 354 1.50 21.65 -9.44
N ALA A 355 1.77 21.75 -8.14
CA ALA A 355 3.03 22.28 -7.61
C ALA A 355 4.22 21.28 -7.70
N PHE A 356 4.00 20.04 -8.16
CA PHE A 356 4.94 18.92 -7.99
C PHE A 356 5.18 18.04 -9.23
N LEU A 357 4.84 18.51 -10.44
CA LEU A 357 5.11 17.77 -11.68
C LEU A 357 6.61 17.86 -12.05
N PRO A 358 7.22 16.78 -12.60
CA PRO A 358 8.56 16.85 -13.15
C PRO A 358 8.67 17.94 -14.22
N LYS A 359 9.87 18.50 -14.41
CA LYS A 359 10.10 19.50 -15.47
C LYS A 359 9.65 18.99 -16.85
N GLY A 360 9.04 19.88 -17.61
CA GLY A 360 8.52 19.62 -18.96
C GLY A 360 7.00 19.71 -19.04
N ILE A 361 6.46 19.34 -20.20
CA ILE A 361 5.02 19.36 -20.46
C ILE A 361 4.41 18.07 -19.90
N TRP A 362 3.35 18.19 -19.11
CA TRP A 362 2.56 17.08 -18.60
C TRP A 362 1.08 17.40 -18.76
N GLN A 363 0.39 16.62 -19.59
CA GLN A 363 -0.99 16.87 -19.96
C GLN A 363 -1.93 15.95 -19.15
N ARG A 364 -2.74 16.55 -18.29
CA ARG A 364 -3.77 15.82 -17.52
C ARG A 364 -4.81 15.20 -18.48
N PHE A 365 -5.18 13.95 -18.26
CA PHE A 365 -6.25 13.28 -18.99
C PHE A 365 -7.04 12.31 -18.09
N HIS A 366 -8.21 11.89 -18.57
CA HIS A 366 -9.05 10.87 -17.94
C HIS A 366 -9.92 10.18 -19.01
N PHE A 367 -10.57 9.07 -18.65
CA PHE A 367 -11.45 8.31 -19.53
C PHE A 367 -12.92 8.50 -19.16
N GLU A 368 -13.31 9.76 -18.89
CA GLU A 368 -14.66 10.12 -18.39
C GLU A 368 -14.95 9.55 -16.99
N ASP A 369 -13.89 9.39 -16.20
CA ASP A 369 -13.89 8.72 -14.91
C ASP A 369 -13.15 9.53 -13.84
N ASP A 370 -13.22 10.88 -13.93
CA ASP A 370 -12.49 11.74 -12.99
C ASP A 370 -13.14 11.68 -11.61
N SER A 371 -12.33 11.40 -10.58
CA SER A 371 -12.79 11.25 -9.20
C SER A 371 -11.67 11.64 -8.24
N PRO A 372 -11.99 12.33 -7.12
CA PRO A 372 -10.98 12.68 -6.11
C PRO A 372 -10.39 11.46 -5.39
N GLU A 373 -11.03 10.29 -5.50
CA GLU A 373 -10.60 9.04 -4.86
C GLU A 373 -9.76 8.15 -5.80
N LEU A 374 -9.73 8.45 -7.11
CA LEU A 374 -8.91 7.75 -8.09
C LEU A 374 -7.63 8.53 -8.41
N PRO A 375 -6.54 7.86 -8.82
CA PRO A 375 -5.32 8.56 -9.17
C PRO A 375 -5.50 9.49 -10.38
N LEU A 376 -4.73 10.58 -10.39
CA LEU A 376 -4.63 11.43 -11.56
C LEU A 376 -3.67 10.83 -12.59
N LEU A 377 -4.00 11.02 -13.86
CA LEU A 377 -3.18 10.58 -14.98
C LEU A 377 -2.68 11.79 -15.77
N PHE A 378 -1.37 11.82 -16.04
CA PHE A 378 -0.74 12.82 -16.89
C PHE A 378 0.07 12.14 -17.99
N LEU A 379 -0.07 12.61 -19.22
CA LEU A 379 0.76 12.18 -20.34
C LEU A 379 1.91 13.17 -20.53
N LYS A 380 3.14 12.67 -20.54
CA LYS A 380 4.33 13.47 -20.83
C LYS A 380 4.26 14.02 -22.26
N GLY A 381 4.58 15.31 -22.43
CA GLY A 381 4.77 15.92 -23.74
C GLY A 381 5.87 15.20 -24.54
N GLY A 382 5.61 14.98 -25.81
CA GLY A 382 6.41 14.11 -26.67
C GLY A 382 5.92 12.66 -26.72
N GLY A 383 4.89 12.29 -25.94
CA GLY A 383 4.39 10.91 -25.85
C GLY A 383 3.15 10.64 -26.70
N ILE A 384 3.11 9.47 -27.33
CA ILE A 384 1.91 8.83 -27.89
C ILE A 384 1.66 7.52 -27.14
N VAL A 385 0.47 7.36 -26.56
CA VAL A 385 0.05 6.15 -25.84
C VAL A 385 -1.12 5.49 -26.57
N PRO A 386 -0.95 4.26 -27.09
CA PRO A 386 -2.06 3.47 -27.60
C PRO A 386 -2.96 2.94 -26.48
N THR A 387 -4.27 3.04 -26.69
CA THR A 387 -5.30 2.57 -25.76
C THR A 387 -6.37 1.78 -26.51
N GLY A 388 -6.99 0.81 -25.84
CA GLY A 388 -8.00 -0.06 -26.40
C GLY A 388 -9.42 0.24 -25.87
N PRO A 389 -10.42 -0.53 -26.34
CA PRO A 389 -11.76 -0.49 -25.78
C PRO A 389 -11.78 -1.04 -24.33
N VAL A 390 -12.88 -0.81 -23.61
CA VAL A 390 -13.14 -1.51 -22.36
C VAL A 390 -13.56 -2.94 -22.68
N LEU A 391 -12.88 -3.92 -22.08
CA LEU A 391 -13.15 -5.35 -22.24
C LEU A 391 -13.48 -5.95 -20.86
N GLN A 392 -14.24 -7.04 -20.82
CA GLN A 392 -14.52 -7.78 -19.58
C GLN A 392 -13.40 -8.76 -19.22
N HIS A 393 -12.66 -9.23 -20.21
CA HIS A 393 -11.43 -10.00 -20.07
C HIS A 393 -10.60 -9.83 -21.36
N THR A 394 -9.30 -10.10 -21.29
CA THR A 394 -8.39 -9.89 -22.43
C THR A 394 -8.74 -10.71 -23.67
N GLY A 395 -9.36 -11.88 -23.49
CA GLY A 395 -9.82 -12.75 -24.58
C GLY A 395 -10.95 -12.18 -25.45
N GLU A 396 -11.61 -11.08 -25.05
CA GLU A 396 -12.59 -10.39 -25.90
C GLU A 396 -11.94 -9.53 -27.00
N ALA A 397 -10.66 -9.20 -26.84
CA ALA A 397 -9.93 -8.32 -27.75
C ALA A 397 -9.88 -8.90 -29.16
N LYS A 398 -10.19 -8.08 -30.16
CA LYS A 398 -10.11 -8.43 -31.58
C LYS A 398 -9.07 -7.56 -32.27
N PRO A 399 -8.31 -8.09 -33.24
CA PRO A 399 -7.40 -7.27 -34.04
C PRO A 399 -8.09 -6.09 -34.74
N THR A 400 -9.39 -6.21 -35.03
CA THR A 400 -10.22 -5.17 -35.67
C THR A 400 -10.71 -4.07 -34.72
N ASP A 401 -10.49 -4.20 -33.42
CA ASP A 401 -10.96 -3.21 -32.44
C ASP A 401 -10.32 -1.85 -32.70
N THR A 402 -11.06 -0.78 -32.40
CA THR A 402 -10.54 0.57 -32.53
C THR A 402 -9.45 0.80 -31.49
N VAL A 403 -8.28 1.25 -31.94
CA VAL A 403 -7.22 1.71 -31.05
C VAL A 403 -7.27 3.23 -30.99
N THR A 404 -7.27 3.77 -29.78
CA THR A 404 -7.20 5.22 -29.55
C THR A 404 -5.74 5.61 -29.24
N LEU A 405 -5.16 6.51 -30.03
CA LEU A 405 -3.86 7.13 -29.75
C LEU A 405 -4.06 8.41 -28.93
N LEU A 406 -3.67 8.37 -27.66
CA LEU A 406 -3.55 9.56 -26.80
C LEU A 406 -2.22 10.27 -27.11
N ILE A 407 -2.27 11.54 -27.49
CA ILE A 407 -1.09 12.30 -27.96
C ILE A 407 -0.91 13.56 -27.13
N ALA A 408 0.29 13.77 -26.58
CA ALA A 408 0.72 15.06 -26.02
C ALA A 408 1.97 15.52 -26.75
N LEU A 409 1.90 16.68 -27.42
CA LEU A 409 3.07 17.26 -28.11
C LEU A 409 4.08 17.84 -27.11
N ASP A 410 5.35 17.77 -27.45
CA ASP A 410 6.43 18.46 -26.73
C ASP A 410 6.52 19.95 -27.11
N ASP A 411 7.53 20.64 -26.57
CA ASP A 411 7.81 22.06 -26.84
C ASP A 411 8.21 22.34 -28.30
N LYS A 412 8.57 21.30 -29.06
CA LYS A 412 8.90 21.33 -30.49
C LYS A 412 7.73 20.89 -31.37
N GLY A 413 6.56 20.64 -30.78
CA GLY A 413 5.37 20.18 -31.49
C GLY A 413 5.49 18.75 -32.01
N LYS A 414 6.27 17.89 -31.36
CA LYS A 414 6.47 16.48 -31.73
C LYS A 414 5.91 15.53 -30.70
N ALA A 415 5.55 14.32 -31.11
CA ALA A 415 5.35 13.19 -30.21
C ALA A 415 5.63 11.86 -30.91
N GLU A 416 6.07 10.87 -30.13
CA GLU A 416 6.38 9.52 -30.59
C GLU A 416 5.77 8.48 -29.65
N GLY A 417 5.43 7.31 -30.19
CA GLY A 417 4.98 6.17 -29.41
C GLY A 417 5.07 4.86 -30.16
N VAL A 418 4.84 3.78 -29.44
CA VAL A 418 5.00 2.43 -29.94
C VAL A 418 3.86 1.55 -29.44
N LEU A 419 3.44 0.61 -30.29
CA LEU A 419 2.46 -0.44 -29.98
C LEU A 419 3.05 -1.80 -30.35
N TYR A 420 3.13 -2.72 -29.39
CA TYR A 420 3.48 -4.13 -29.59
C TYR A 420 2.23 -5.01 -29.60
N GLU A 421 2.13 -5.89 -30.59
CA GLU A 421 1.02 -6.83 -30.75
C GLU A 421 1.51 -8.21 -31.20
N ASP A 422 0.96 -9.27 -30.62
CA ASP A 422 1.11 -10.66 -31.05
C ASP A 422 -0.18 -11.45 -30.68
N ASP A 423 -0.11 -12.78 -30.73
CA ASP A 423 -1.22 -13.68 -30.38
C ASP A 423 -1.63 -13.62 -28.89
N GLY A 424 -0.78 -13.02 -28.04
CA GLY A 424 -1.07 -12.80 -26.62
C GLY A 424 -0.76 -13.98 -25.69
N ASP A 425 -0.20 -15.07 -26.20
CA ASP A 425 0.25 -16.22 -25.42
C ASP A 425 1.64 -16.01 -24.76
N GLY A 426 2.33 -14.93 -25.13
CA GLY A 426 3.66 -14.59 -24.64
C GLY A 426 4.83 -15.15 -25.47
N PHE A 427 4.58 -15.87 -26.57
CA PHE A 427 5.63 -16.54 -27.34
C PHE A 427 5.85 -16.02 -28.77
N GLY A 428 4.99 -15.12 -29.25
CA GLY A 428 5.06 -14.58 -30.63
C GLY A 428 6.43 -13.99 -30.97
N TYR A 429 7.05 -13.29 -30.01
CA TYR A 429 8.38 -12.68 -30.16
C TYR A 429 9.51 -13.69 -30.42
N LYS A 430 9.38 -14.97 -30.05
CA LYS A 430 10.43 -16.00 -30.23
C LYS A 430 10.61 -16.42 -31.69
N HIS A 431 9.61 -16.14 -32.53
CA HIS A 431 9.56 -16.57 -33.92
C HIS A 431 9.16 -15.43 -34.88
N ASP A 432 9.44 -14.18 -34.50
CA ASP A 432 9.08 -12.96 -35.24
C ASP A 432 7.57 -12.79 -35.56
N LYS A 433 6.69 -13.54 -34.88
CA LYS A 433 5.23 -13.47 -35.03
C LYS A 433 4.62 -12.37 -34.16
N TYR A 434 5.10 -11.15 -34.36
CA TYR A 434 4.60 -9.95 -33.69
C TYR A 434 4.54 -8.77 -34.68
N LEU A 435 3.87 -7.69 -34.29
CA LEU A 435 3.85 -6.41 -34.98
C LEU A 435 4.21 -5.32 -33.98
N LEU A 436 5.29 -4.60 -34.27
CA LEU A 436 5.68 -3.39 -33.55
C LEU A 436 5.40 -2.20 -34.46
N THR A 437 4.47 -1.32 -34.09
CA THR A 437 4.14 -0.11 -34.86
C THR A 437 4.65 1.13 -34.15
N TYR A 438 5.46 1.93 -34.85
CA TYR A 438 5.96 3.21 -34.36
C TYR A 438 5.14 4.35 -34.95
N TYR A 439 4.49 5.13 -34.08
CA TYR A 439 3.69 6.29 -34.46
C TYR A 439 4.49 7.58 -34.24
N GLU A 440 4.32 8.54 -35.14
CA GLU A 440 4.89 9.89 -35.05
C GLU A 440 3.77 10.92 -35.24
N ALA A 441 3.79 11.96 -34.40
CA ALA A 441 2.99 13.17 -34.57
C ALA A 441 3.90 14.39 -34.69
N GLN A 442 3.65 15.25 -35.67
CA GLN A 442 4.45 16.44 -35.93
C GLN A 442 3.54 17.63 -36.29
N GLN A 443 3.66 18.71 -35.53
CA GLN A 443 3.07 19.99 -35.86
C GLN A 443 3.78 20.59 -37.07
N LEU A 444 3.02 21.02 -38.07
CA LEU A 444 3.52 21.69 -39.26
C LEU A 444 3.84 23.17 -38.98
N PRO A 445 4.80 23.76 -39.71
CA PRO A 445 5.06 25.20 -39.66
C PRO A 445 3.80 25.99 -40.00
N ARG A 446 3.51 27.04 -39.24
CA ARG A 446 2.38 27.93 -39.52
C ARG A 446 2.76 28.94 -40.60
N PRO A 447 1.86 29.26 -41.55
CA PRO A 447 2.08 30.37 -42.49
C PRO A 447 2.09 31.73 -41.78
N SER A 448 1.25 31.91 -40.75
CA SER A 448 1.21 33.09 -39.87
C SER A 448 1.01 32.72 -38.39
N LYS A 449 1.33 33.62 -37.44
CA LYS A 449 1.11 33.40 -35.99
C LYS A 449 -0.37 33.19 -35.63
N ASN A 450 -1.29 33.74 -36.42
CA ASN A 450 -2.73 33.71 -36.15
C ASN A 450 -3.44 32.54 -36.82
N ASP A 451 -2.74 31.77 -37.67
CA ASP A 451 -3.34 30.64 -38.36
C ASP A 451 -3.43 29.43 -37.41
N ALA A 452 -4.47 28.62 -37.63
CA ALA A 452 -4.57 27.30 -37.02
C ALA A 452 -3.34 26.46 -37.37
N ALA A 453 -2.68 25.90 -36.36
CA ALA A 453 -1.63 24.92 -36.60
C ALA A 453 -2.24 23.61 -37.12
N GLU A 454 -1.49 22.86 -37.92
CA GLU A 454 -1.87 21.50 -38.31
C GLU A 454 -0.90 20.50 -37.70
N VAL A 455 -1.42 19.35 -37.26
CA VAL A 455 -0.62 18.22 -36.77
C VAL A 455 -0.81 17.05 -37.71
N VAL A 456 0.30 16.50 -38.19
CA VAL A 456 0.31 15.26 -38.98
C VAL A 456 0.59 14.09 -38.05
N ILE A 457 -0.24 13.06 -38.11
CA ILE A 457 -0.04 11.79 -37.41
C ILE A 457 0.13 10.69 -38.46
N LYS A 458 1.15 9.84 -38.32
CA LYS A 458 1.46 8.75 -39.27
C LYS A 458 2.16 7.58 -38.57
N VAL A 459 2.21 6.44 -39.25
CA VAL A 459 3.13 5.35 -38.94
C VAL A 459 4.51 5.71 -39.50
N ALA A 460 5.51 5.81 -38.63
CA ALA A 460 6.88 6.13 -39.03
C ALA A 460 7.63 4.89 -39.56
N ARG A 461 7.46 3.75 -38.87
CA ARG A 461 8.04 2.45 -39.24
C ARG A 461 7.32 1.32 -38.51
N PHE A 462 7.54 0.08 -38.94
CA PHE A 462 7.05 -1.11 -38.24
C PHE A 462 8.07 -2.26 -38.30
N GLU A 463 7.94 -3.23 -37.40
CA GLU A 463 8.78 -4.43 -37.31
C GLU A 463 7.93 -5.68 -37.05
N GLY A 464 8.51 -6.85 -37.34
CA GLY A 464 7.86 -8.17 -37.15
C GLY A 464 7.04 -8.64 -38.36
N GLN A 465 6.54 -9.87 -38.29
CA GLN A 465 5.84 -10.57 -39.39
C GLN A 465 4.33 -10.72 -39.16
N TRP A 466 3.79 -10.21 -38.04
CA TRP A 466 2.36 -10.27 -37.78
C TRP A 466 1.60 -9.30 -38.72
N PRO A 467 0.52 -9.74 -39.40
CA PRO A 467 -0.22 -8.89 -40.32
C PRO A 467 -0.82 -7.66 -39.63
N ARG A 468 -0.66 -6.48 -40.25
CA ARG A 468 -1.31 -5.25 -39.77
C ARG A 468 -2.83 -5.42 -39.79
N PRO A 469 -3.53 -5.24 -38.65
CA PRO A 469 -4.98 -5.37 -38.62
C PRO A 469 -5.68 -4.28 -39.44
N ASN A 470 -6.76 -4.65 -40.12
CA ASN A 470 -7.66 -3.71 -40.78
C ASN A 470 -8.62 -3.10 -39.75
N ARG A 471 -8.19 -2.04 -39.06
CA ARG A 471 -8.94 -1.38 -37.99
C ARG A 471 -8.96 0.14 -38.13
N LYS A 472 -9.82 0.75 -37.31
CA LYS A 472 -9.91 2.20 -37.13
C LYS A 472 -8.90 2.66 -36.07
N LEU A 473 -8.27 3.80 -36.29
CA LEU A 473 -7.58 4.57 -35.26
C LEU A 473 -8.43 5.78 -34.89
N HIS A 474 -8.64 5.96 -33.60
CA HIS A 474 -9.18 7.19 -33.02
C HIS A 474 -8.01 7.98 -32.43
N ILE A 475 -7.93 9.27 -32.70
CA ILE A 475 -6.84 10.13 -32.24
C ILE A 475 -7.41 11.10 -31.22
N ARG A 476 -6.78 11.19 -30.05
CA ARG A 476 -7.08 12.18 -29.01
C ARG A 476 -5.81 12.98 -28.74
N LEU A 477 -5.75 14.19 -29.30
CA LEU A 477 -4.63 15.10 -29.12
C LEU A 477 -4.92 16.07 -27.98
N LEU A 478 -4.16 15.97 -26.89
CA LEU A 478 -4.33 16.75 -25.66
C LEU A 478 -3.80 18.18 -25.84
N LEU A 479 -4.57 19.15 -25.35
CA LEU A 479 -4.28 20.58 -25.50
C LEU A 479 -4.00 21.32 -24.18
N GLY A 480 -4.28 20.72 -23.01
CA GLY A 480 -4.23 21.40 -21.70
C GLY A 480 -5.49 21.14 -20.90
N ASN A 481 -5.39 20.96 -19.58
CA ASN A 481 -6.52 20.85 -18.63
C ASN A 481 -7.72 20.05 -19.18
N THR A 482 -7.44 18.80 -19.60
CA THR A 482 -8.39 17.82 -20.17
C THR A 482 -9.12 18.24 -21.47
N ALA A 483 -8.77 19.40 -22.05
CA ALA A 483 -9.16 19.78 -23.39
C ALA A 483 -8.38 18.96 -24.43
N GLN A 484 -9.07 18.59 -25.52
CA GLN A 484 -8.52 17.74 -26.57
C GLN A 484 -9.18 18.01 -27.93
N VAL A 485 -8.50 17.61 -28.99
CA VAL A 485 -9.05 17.53 -30.35
C VAL A 485 -9.03 16.09 -30.80
N GLU A 486 -10.06 15.70 -31.52
CA GLU A 486 -10.23 14.33 -31.98
C GLU A 486 -10.16 14.21 -33.49
N GLY A 487 -9.78 13.03 -33.96
CA GLY A 487 -9.78 12.67 -35.37
C GLY A 487 -9.78 11.16 -35.55
N GLU A 488 -10.04 10.71 -36.76
CA GLU A 488 -10.17 9.28 -37.06
C GLU A 488 -9.51 8.97 -38.41
N CYS A 489 -8.80 7.86 -38.48
CA CYS A 489 -8.24 7.33 -39.72
C CYS A 489 -8.20 5.80 -39.67
N LYS A 490 -7.76 5.17 -40.76
CA LYS A 490 -7.44 3.74 -40.77
C LYS A 490 -6.02 3.51 -40.28
N ASP A 491 -5.77 2.43 -39.55
CA ASP A 491 -4.41 2.07 -39.13
C ASP A 491 -3.47 1.89 -40.34
N GLY A 492 -2.34 2.58 -40.32
CA GLY A 492 -1.38 2.67 -41.42
C GLY A 492 -1.54 3.91 -42.31
N GLU A 493 -2.66 4.62 -42.24
CA GLU A 493 -2.86 5.87 -43.00
C GLU A 493 -2.37 7.10 -42.23
N GLN A 494 -2.10 8.18 -42.98
CA GLN A 494 -1.74 9.47 -42.42
C GLN A 494 -3.00 10.31 -42.14
N LEU A 495 -3.07 10.91 -40.95
CA LEU A 495 -4.11 11.87 -40.57
C LEU A 495 -3.53 13.28 -40.43
N LYS A 496 -4.30 14.29 -40.82
CA LYS A 496 -4.02 15.71 -40.53
C LYS A 496 -5.13 16.29 -39.67
N ILE A 497 -4.78 16.85 -38.52
CA ILE A 497 -5.72 17.51 -37.60
C ILE A 497 -5.41 19.00 -37.55
N LYS A 498 -6.42 19.84 -37.75
CA LYS A 498 -6.32 21.29 -37.52
C LYS A 498 -6.52 21.58 -36.04
N LEU A 499 -5.59 22.29 -35.43
CA LEU A 499 -5.69 22.74 -34.05
C LEU A 499 -6.55 24.02 -33.97
N PRO A 500 -7.35 24.18 -32.90
CA PRO A 500 -7.99 25.46 -32.59
C PRO A 500 -6.95 26.58 -32.45
N THR A 501 -7.36 27.83 -32.66
CA THR A 501 -6.49 28.98 -32.40
C THR A 501 -6.19 29.09 -30.90
N PRO A 502 -5.09 29.72 -30.48
CA PRO A 502 -4.74 29.84 -29.05
C PRO A 502 -5.90 30.37 -28.18
N ALA A 503 -6.64 31.38 -28.66
CA ALA A 503 -7.80 31.92 -27.95
C ALA A 503 -8.94 30.89 -27.76
N GLN A 504 -9.16 30.03 -28.76
CA GLN A 504 -10.15 28.94 -28.67
C GLN A 504 -9.69 27.84 -27.72
N ILE A 505 -8.38 27.58 -27.63
CA ILE A 505 -7.82 26.64 -26.66
C ILE A 505 -8.06 27.16 -25.24
N ASP A 506 -7.74 28.43 -24.97
CA ASP A 506 -7.95 29.04 -23.65
C ASP A 506 -9.42 28.98 -23.21
N GLU A 507 -10.36 29.22 -24.15
CA GLU A 507 -11.80 29.09 -23.90
C GLU A 507 -12.22 27.65 -23.59
N LEU A 508 -11.73 26.67 -24.37
CA LEU A 508 -12.01 25.25 -24.15
C LEU A 508 -11.49 24.77 -22.79
N VAL A 509 -10.28 25.16 -22.43
CA VAL A 509 -9.63 24.87 -21.14
C VAL A 509 -10.44 25.47 -19.99
N ALA A 510 -10.80 26.75 -20.08
CA ALA A 510 -11.58 27.42 -19.03
C ALA A 510 -12.98 26.80 -18.84
N LYS A 511 -13.64 26.38 -19.93
CA LYS A 511 -14.95 25.72 -19.89
C LYS A 511 -14.87 24.35 -19.21
N LYS A 512 -13.86 23.54 -19.56
CA LYS A 512 -13.60 22.22 -18.97
C LYS A 512 -13.26 22.32 -17.48
N HIS A 513 -12.39 23.26 -17.10
CA HIS A 513 -12.02 23.49 -15.71
C HIS A 513 -13.22 23.83 -14.81
N LYS A 514 -14.16 24.67 -15.28
CA LYS A 514 -15.39 24.98 -14.53
C LYS A 514 -16.32 23.77 -14.35
N PHE A 515 -16.41 22.91 -15.38
CA PHE A 515 -17.19 21.68 -15.30
C PHE A 515 -16.59 20.69 -14.29
N GLU A 516 -15.27 20.54 -14.27
CA GLU A 516 -14.55 19.64 -13.35
C GLU A 516 -14.71 20.06 -11.88
N ILE A 517 -14.65 21.36 -11.57
CA ILE A 517 -14.88 21.85 -10.21
C ILE A 517 -16.30 21.48 -9.75
N ALA A 518 -17.30 21.71 -10.60
CA ALA A 518 -18.70 21.43 -10.27
C ALA A 518 -19.01 19.93 -10.08
N GLU A 519 -18.39 19.05 -10.85
CA GLU A 519 -18.54 17.59 -10.65
C GLU A 519 -17.83 17.09 -9.38
N ARG A 520 -16.64 17.62 -9.08
CA ARG A 520 -15.92 17.28 -7.84
C ARG A 520 -16.70 17.65 -6.59
N GLU A 521 -17.30 18.84 -6.57
CA GLU A 521 -18.11 19.31 -5.44
C GLU A 521 -19.36 18.44 -5.22
N ARG A 522 -20.06 18.02 -6.29
CA ARG A 522 -21.21 17.10 -6.18
C ARG A 522 -20.82 15.73 -5.64
N THR A 523 -19.75 15.15 -6.17
CA THR A 523 -19.29 13.80 -5.79
C THR A 523 -18.82 13.78 -4.33
N GLN A 524 -18.12 14.83 -3.88
CA GLN A 524 -17.68 14.96 -2.49
C GLN A 524 -18.85 15.05 -1.50
N THR A 525 -19.86 15.89 -1.81
CA THR A 525 -20.98 16.16 -0.89
C THR A 525 -21.82 14.91 -0.62
N PHE A 526 -22.05 14.09 -1.66
CA PHE A 526 -22.83 12.86 -1.57
C PHE A 526 -22.11 11.74 -0.79
N LEU A 527 -20.77 11.67 -0.87
CA LEU A 527 -19.97 10.73 -0.09
C LEU A 527 -19.96 11.08 1.41
N ASP A 528 -19.90 12.37 1.73
CA ASP A 528 -19.97 12.85 3.11
C ASP A 528 -21.35 12.54 3.75
N GLU A 529 -22.41 12.49 2.95
CA GLU A 529 -23.76 12.05 3.37
C GLU A 529 -23.85 10.52 3.61
N VAL A 530 -23.25 9.70 2.73
CA VAL A 530 -23.24 8.23 2.90
C VAL A 530 -22.41 7.78 4.10
N LEU A 531 -21.29 8.47 4.38
CA LEU A 531 -20.50 8.23 5.59
C LEU A 531 -21.31 8.57 6.86
N LYS A 532 -22.22 9.55 6.79
CA LYS A 532 -23.16 9.89 7.88
C LYS A 532 -24.32 8.91 8.01
N GLU A 533 -24.85 8.37 6.90
CA GLU A 533 -25.95 7.40 6.97
C GLU A 533 -25.52 6.04 7.53
N ARG A 534 -24.30 5.57 7.25
CA ARG A 534 -23.81 4.29 7.79
C ARG A 534 -23.31 4.35 9.23
N SER A 535 -22.91 5.51 9.75
CA SER A 535 -22.65 5.68 11.19
C SER A 535 -23.94 5.61 12.04
N SER A 536 -25.11 5.61 11.40
CA SER A 536 -26.42 5.50 12.06
C SER A 536 -27.01 4.08 12.11
N MET A 537 -26.43 3.09 11.41
CA MET A 537 -26.90 1.70 11.44
C MET A 537 -26.37 0.97 12.68
N LYS A 538 -27.18 0.90 13.74
CA LYS A 538 -26.91 0.00 14.87
C LYS A 538 -27.10 -1.46 14.45
N GLY A 539 -26.04 -2.26 14.56
CA GLY A 539 -26.14 -3.72 14.59
C GLY A 539 -25.72 -4.45 13.31
N VAL A 540 -24.59 -4.11 12.71
CA VAL A 540 -23.67 -4.99 11.97
C VAL A 540 -22.30 -4.33 12.15
N GLY A 541 -21.23 -5.09 12.44
CA GLY A 541 -19.88 -4.57 12.69
C GLY A 541 -19.51 -3.44 11.73
N GLY A 542 -19.56 -2.21 12.22
CA GLY A 542 -19.35 -1.01 11.44
C GLY A 542 -17.87 -0.77 11.28
N VAL A 543 -17.46 -0.39 10.08
CA VAL A 543 -16.10 0.06 9.76
C VAL A 543 -15.76 1.28 10.61
N LEU A 544 -14.69 1.19 11.40
CA LEU A 544 -14.29 2.25 12.32
C LEU A 544 -13.17 3.09 11.66
N CYS A 545 -13.43 4.38 11.40
CA CYS A 545 -12.50 5.31 10.74
C CYS A 545 -11.83 6.24 11.76
N PRO A 546 -10.52 6.55 11.64
CA PRO A 546 -9.84 7.38 12.64
C PRO A 546 -10.42 8.79 12.65
N ILE A 547 -10.48 9.40 13.82
CA ILE A 547 -10.88 10.79 14.00
C ILE A 547 -9.60 11.63 13.91
N ASP A 548 -9.53 12.48 12.88
CA ASP A 548 -8.45 13.45 12.70
C ASP A 548 -8.80 14.74 13.45
N LEU A 549 -7.89 15.23 14.30
CA LEU A 549 -8.02 16.50 15.03
C LEU A 549 -6.83 17.41 14.67
N GLN A 550 -7.06 18.72 14.50
CA GLN A 550 -5.99 19.65 14.12
C GLN A 550 -5.86 20.81 15.10
N ALA A 551 -4.68 20.93 15.70
CA ALA A 551 -4.29 21.96 16.65
C ALA A 551 -3.14 22.81 16.08
N GLY A 552 -3.49 23.87 15.34
CA GLY A 552 -2.50 24.80 14.78
C GLY A 552 -1.52 24.08 13.85
N ASN A 553 -0.27 23.95 14.29
CA ASN A 553 0.78 23.21 13.58
C ASN A 553 0.85 21.70 13.89
N VAL A 554 -0.07 21.15 14.68
CA VAL A 554 -0.09 19.73 15.07
C VAL A 554 -1.36 19.05 14.56
N THR A 555 -1.22 17.84 14.02
CA THR A 555 -2.36 16.96 13.66
C THR A 555 -2.31 15.68 14.47
N LEU A 556 -3.45 15.27 15.04
CA LEU A 556 -3.63 14.03 15.79
C LEU A 556 -4.55 13.07 15.05
N LYS A 557 -4.26 11.76 15.13
CA LYS A 557 -5.16 10.69 14.69
C LYS A 557 -5.60 9.86 15.87
N VAL A 558 -6.90 9.81 16.12
CA VAL A 558 -7.52 9.11 17.26
C VAL A 558 -8.34 7.92 16.77
N VAL A 559 -8.20 6.76 17.40
CA VAL A 559 -8.91 5.52 17.04
C VAL A 559 -9.76 5.04 18.22
N PRO A 560 -11.05 5.44 18.29
CA PRO A 560 -11.96 5.01 19.36
C PRO A 560 -11.98 3.50 19.61
N TRP A 561 -11.94 2.69 18.55
CA TRP A 561 -12.16 1.25 18.62
C TRP A 561 -10.95 0.41 19.06
N ILE A 562 -9.82 1.05 19.33
CA ILE A 562 -8.63 0.39 19.86
C ILE A 562 -8.25 1.13 21.13
N GLY A 563 -9.04 0.96 22.19
CA GLY A 563 -8.76 1.60 23.46
C GLY A 563 -8.75 3.14 23.41
N GLY A 564 -9.41 3.76 22.44
CA GLY A 564 -9.40 5.21 22.27
C GLY A 564 -8.02 5.80 21.91
N ARG A 565 -7.04 5.01 21.44
CA ARG A 565 -5.64 5.41 21.23
C ARG A 565 -5.45 6.66 20.35
N ILE A 566 -4.42 7.46 20.65
CA ILE A 566 -3.88 8.44 19.69
C ILE A 566 -2.70 7.76 18.98
N VAL A 567 -2.88 7.45 17.69
CA VAL A 567 -1.92 6.64 16.91
C VAL A 567 -0.96 7.47 16.08
N SER A 568 -1.22 8.76 15.89
CA SER A 568 -0.31 9.65 15.19
C SER A 568 -0.38 11.07 15.76
N MET A 569 0.78 11.73 15.81
CA MET A 569 0.93 13.14 16.14
C MET A 569 2.03 13.75 15.25
N ILE A 570 1.64 14.63 14.33
CA ILE A 570 2.53 15.19 13.31
C ILE A 570 2.66 16.70 13.49
N HIS A 571 3.88 17.22 13.49
CA HIS A 571 4.16 18.66 13.41
C HIS A 571 4.21 19.09 11.93
N MET A 572 3.11 19.66 11.44
CA MET A 572 2.80 19.95 10.04
C MET A 572 3.89 20.76 9.31
N PRO A 573 4.47 21.83 9.87
CA PRO A 573 5.51 22.60 9.17
C PRO A 573 6.78 21.79 8.85
N SER A 574 7.13 20.84 9.71
CA SER A 574 8.35 20.02 9.55
C SER A 574 8.11 18.65 8.95
N GLY A 575 6.88 18.13 9.02
CA GLY A 575 6.56 16.74 8.74
C GLY A 575 7.06 15.74 9.81
N ASN A 576 7.69 16.20 10.90
CA ASN A 576 8.13 15.32 11.99
C ASN A 576 6.93 14.63 12.66
N GLU A 577 6.98 13.30 12.71
CA GLU A 577 5.99 12.45 13.38
C GLU A 577 6.53 12.02 14.74
N TRP A 578 5.85 12.47 15.80
CA TRP A 578 6.26 12.25 17.20
C TRP A 578 5.64 10.99 17.79
N LEU A 579 4.43 10.64 17.38
CA LEU A 579 3.77 9.37 17.71
C LEU A 579 3.55 8.62 16.41
N GLU A 580 3.94 7.35 16.34
CA GLU A 580 3.59 6.45 15.23
C GLU A 580 3.18 5.10 15.82
N GLY A 581 1.89 4.84 15.86
CA GLY A 581 1.31 3.60 16.38
C GLY A 581 1.02 2.57 15.30
N ARG A 582 1.34 1.30 15.59
CA ARG A 582 0.77 0.15 14.88
C ARG A 582 -0.47 -0.34 15.61
N PHE A 583 -1.41 -0.94 14.88
CA PHE A 583 -2.62 -1.56 15.46
C PHE A 583 -2.28 -2.53 16.61
N GLU A 584 -1.16 -3.25 16.48
CA GLU A 584 -0.69 -4.30 17.38
C GLU A 584 0.14 -3.77 18.58
N SER A 585 0.75 -2.58 18.48
CA SER A 585 1.60 -2.02 19.54
C SER A 585 2.04 -0.57 19.28
N GLY A 586 2.19 0.21 20.36
CA GLY A 586 3.11 1.35 20.44
C GLY A 586 2.54 2.72 20.10
N CYS A 587 1.72 3.31 20.96
CA CYS A 587 1.07 4.61 20.71
C CYS A 587 0.82 5.39 22.01
N TYR A 588 -0.15 6.31 22.03
CA TYR A 588 -0.64 6.92 23.26
C TYR A 588 -1.74 6.03 23.89
N GLU A 589 -1.46 5.50 25.08
CA GLU A 589 -2.30 4.53 25.80
C GLU A 589 -2.52 4.93 27.26
N GLU A 590 -3.56 4.37 27.89
CA GLU A 590 -3.82 4.52 29.33
C GLU A 590 -4.04 3.17 30.01
N TYR A 591 -3.60 3.05 31.26
CA TYR A 591 -3.70 1.82 32.05
C TYR A 591 -4.14 2.09 33.49
N SER A 592 -4.66 1.07 34.19
CA SER A 592 -5.21 1.18 35.56
C SER A 592 -4.37 0.54 36.70
N GLY A 593 -3.07 0.28 36.53
CA GLY A 593 -2.22 -0.32 37.58
C GLY A 593 -0.70 -0.23 37.35
N HIS A 594 0.09 -0.86 38.22
CA HIS A 594 1.56 -0.79 38.22
C HIS A 594 2.24 -1.55 37.07
N GLU A 595 1.67 -2.69 36.65
CA GLU A 595 2.26 -3.53 35.62
C GLU A 595 2.03 -2.95 34.23
N PHE A 596 3.03 -3.09 33.34
CA PHE A 596 2.86 -2.86 31.91
C PHE A 596 1.81 -3.83 31.37
N ARG A 597 0.74 -3.32 30.75
CA ARG A 597 -0.52 -4.03 30.42
C ARG A 597 -1.43 -4.39 31.60
N SER A 598 -1.33 -3.69 32.72
CA SER A 598 -2.44 -3.66 33.70
C SER A 598 -3.76 -3.25 33.01
N ALA A 599 -4.91 -3.60 33.58
CA ALA A 599 -6.22 -3.42 32.94
C ALA A 599 -6.35 -2.03 32.30
N GLY A 600 -6.38 -1.99 30.98
CA GLY A 600 -6.70 -0.85 30.13
C GLY A 600 -7.73 -1.34 29.12
N CYS A 601 -8.54 -0.45 28.57
CA CYS A 601 -9.53 -0.88 27.60
C CYS A 601 -8.78 -1.05 26.26
N THR A 602 -8.65 -2.31 25.82
CA THR A 602 -8.11 -2.66 24.49
C THR A 602 -9.23 -2.74 23.44
N GLU A 603 -10.45 -2.82 23.94
CA GLU A 603 -11.72 -2.84 23.25
C GLU A 603 -12.16 -1.42 22.83
N GLU A 604 -13.34 -1.32 22.22
CA GLU A 604 -13.83 -0.07 21.67
C GLU A 604 -14.26 0.94 22.75
N TYR A 605 -13.64 2.13 22.73
CA TYR A 605 -14.15 3.30 23.44
C TYR A 605 -15.35 3.86 22.68
N GLN A 606 -16.41 4.16 23.41
CA GLN A 606 -17.55 4.91 22.88
C GLN A 606 -17.20 6.38 22.77
N VAL A 607 -17.49 6.98 21.62
CA VAL A 607 -17.43 8.43 21.43
C VAL A 607 -18.64 9.05 22.13
N VAL A 608 -18.45 9.58 23.33
CA VAL A 608 -19.55 10.14 24.12
C VAL A 608 -19.87 11.60 23.76
N LYS A 609 -18.92 12.30 23.15
CA LYS A 609 -19.12 13.68 22.69
C LYS A 609 -18.12 14.03 21.60
N HIS A 610 -18.61 14.53 20.48
CA HIS A 610 -17.79 15.04 19.38
C HIS A 610 -18.41 16.36 18.89
N LEU A 611 -17.73 17.47 19.16
CA LEU A 611 -18.13 18.79 18.69
C LEU A 611 -17.09 19.27 17.70
N LEU A 612 -17.42 19.16 16.41
CA LEU A 612 -16.74 19.84 15.31
C LEU A 612 -17.48 21.16 15.10
N ASP A 613 -16.82 22.30 15.28
CA ASP A 613 -17.41 23.64 15.11
C ASP A 613 -18.70 23.86 15.92
N SER A 614 -18.61 23.88 17.26
CA SER A 614 -19.66 24.49 18.07
C SER A 614 -19.74 26.00 17.77
N MET A 615 -20.86 26.68 18.09
CA MET A 615 -21.00 28.14 17.92
C MET A 615 -19.89 28.98 18.60
N ASP A 616 -19.08 28.35 19.46
CA ASP A 616 -17.94 28.94 20.17
C ASP A 616 -16.55 28.60 19.54
N GLY A 617 -16.49 27.76 18.51
CA GLY A 617 -15.28 27.48 17.71
C GLY A 617 -14.19 26.66 18.41
N GLN A 618 -14.57 25.67 19.24
CA GLN A 618 -13.66 24.72 19.89
C GLN A 618 -13.83 23.32 19.28
N GLU A 619 -12.73 22.58 19.07
CA GLU A 619 -12.77 21.14 18.75
C GLU A 619 -12.65 20.33 20.04
N PHE A 620 -13.60 19.40 20.24
CA PHE A 620 -13.66 18.55 21.43
C PHE A 620 -14.03 17.12 21.06
N LEU A 621 -13.25 16.15 21.57
CA LEU A 621 -13.51 14.73 21.48
C LEU A 621 -13.47 14.09 22.87
N GLY A 622 -14.60 13.53 23.31
CA GLY A 622 -14.73 12.75 24.54
C GLY A 622 -14.93 11.27 24.24
N LEU A 623 -14.13 10.42 24.86
CA LEU A 623 -14.11 8.97 24.70
C LEU A 623 -14.28 8.27 26.04
N GLU A 624 -14.97 7.13 26.07
CA GLU A 624 -15.15 6.30 27.28
C GLU A 624 -15.03 4.81 26.97
N GLY A 625 -14.25 4.07 27.77
CA GLY A 625 -14.11 2.62 27.70
C GLY A 625 -14.39 1.96 29.06
N ASP A 626 -15.05 0.81 29.04
CA ASP A 626 -15.23 -0.02 30.25
C ASP A 626 -13.97 -0.87 30.46
N ILE A 627 -13.31 -0.70 31.61
CA ILE A 627 -12.09 -1.43 31.97
C ILE A 627 -12.37 -2.61 32.93
N GLY A 628 -13.65 -2.97 33.08
CA GLY A 628 -14.14 -4.07 33.90
C GLY A 628 -14.27 -3.73 35.38
N GLY A 629 -15.12 -4.49 36.08
CA GLY A 629 -15.33 -4.31 37.53
C GLY A 629 -16.06 -3.02 37.91
N GLY A 630 -16.85 -2.46 36.99
CA GLY A 630 -17.66 -1.26 37.24
C GLY A 630 -16.93 0.07 37.04
N LEU A 631 -15.73 0.02 36.46
CA LEU A 631 -14.84 1.14 36.24
C LEU A 631 -14.90 1.60 34.78
N ILE A 632 -15.01 2.91 34.59
CA ILE A 632 -14.92 3.55 33.27
C ILE A 632 -13.63 4.35 33.22
N MET A 633 -12.91 4.19 32.12
CA MET A 633 -11.80 5.05 31.75
C MET A 633 -12.29 6.04 30.69
N SER A 634 -12.06 7.34 30.89
CA SER A 634 -12.48 8.37 29.94
C SER A 634 -11.33 9.27 29.53
N ARG A 635 -11.41 9.80 28.31
CA ARG A 635 -10.43 10.71 27.72
C ARG A 635 -11.13 11.86 27.02
N ASP A 636 -10.83 13.08 27.47
CA ASP A 636 -11.20 14.31 26.77
C ASP A 636 -9.99 14.86 26.03
N ILE A 637 -10.13 15.09 24.72
CA ILE A 637 -9.15 15.80 23.89
C ILE A 637 -9.78 17.13 23.49
N LEU A 638 -9.16 18.23 23.92
CA LEU A 638 -9.64 19.58 23.70
C LEU A 638 -8.57 20.42 22.97
N ILE A 639 -9.00 21.12 21.94
CA ILE A 639 -8.20 22.11 21.20
C ILE A 639 -8.88 23.46 21.39
N ALA A 640 -8.23 24.34 22.16
CA ALA A 640 -8.78 25.63 22.52
C ALA A 640 -8.42 26.70 21.48
N LYS A 641 -9.40 27.53 21.08
CA LYS A 641 -9.25 28.55 20.02
C LYS A 641 -8.25 29.66 20.37
N ASP A 642 -8.10 29.98 21.65
CA ASP A 642 -7.18 30.98 22.19
C ASP A 642 -5.72 30.47 22.27
N SER A 643 -5.49 29.19 22.04
CA SER A 643 -4.17 28.58 21.95
C SER A 643 -4.20 27.39 20.99
N PRO A 644 -4.42 27.62 19.67
CA PRO A 644 -4.69 26.55 18.71
C PRO A 644 -3.52 25.57 18.58
N ASP A 645 -2.28 25.96 18.93
CA ASP A 645 -1.10 25.09 18.88
C ASP A 645 -0.97 24.11 20.06
N LYS A 646 -1.94 24.08 20.98
CA LYS A 646 -1.93 23.23 22.17
C LYS A 646 -3.07 22.22 22.13
N VAL A 647 -2.75 20.97 22.44
CA VAL A 647 -3.75 19.92 22.67
C VAL A 647 -3.80 19.63 24.16
N LYS A 648 -4.96 19.82 24.78
CA LYS A 648 -5.21 19.40 26.16
C LYS A 648 -5.84 18.01 26.17
N ILE A 649 -5.21 17.06 26.85
CA ILE A 649 -5.71 15.71 27.04
C ILE A 649 -5.99 15.52 28.53
N THR A 650 -7.21 15.10 28.87
CA THR A 650 -7.62 14.79 30.24
C THR A 650 -8.12 13.36 30.32
N SER A 651 -7.36 12.51 30.99
CA SER A 651 -7.67 11.10 31.20
C SER A 651 -8.24 10.91 32.60
N ARG A 652 -9.26 10.08 32.76
CA ARG A 652 -9.92 9.81 34.05
C ARG A 652 -10.22 8.34 34.25
N ILE A 653 -10.22 7.90 35.51
CA ILE A 653 -10.77 6.61 35.93
C ILE A 653 -11.83 6.88 37.00
N GLU A 654 -13.03 6.36 36.79
CA GLU A 654 -14.14 6.52 37.74
C GLU A 654 -14.94 5.24 37.89
N ALA A 655 -15.56 5.07 39.07
CA ALA A 655 -16.48 3.95 39.31
C ALA A 655 -17.92 4.39 39.04
N ARG A 656 -18.62 3.70 38.14
CA ARG A 656 -20.03 3.96 37.82
C ARG A 656 -20.98 2.87 38.29
N SER A 657 -20.52 1.63 38.40
CA SER A 657 -21.37 0.49 38.78
C SER A 657 -20.61 -0.46 39.71
N VAL A 658 -20.63 -0.18 41.02
CA VAL A 658 -19.95 -1.00 42.03
C VAL A 658 -20.92 -1.96 42.71
N GLY A 659 -20.47 -3.19 43.00
CA GLY A 659 -21.32 -4.24 43.57
C GLY A 659 -21.89 -3.89 44.94
N ALA A 660 -23.08 -4.45 45.26
CA ALA A 660 -23.72 -4.27 46.55
C ALA A 660 -22.80 -4.77 47.68
N GLY A 661 -22.38 -3.87 48.57
CA GLY A 661 -21.43 -4.14 49.67
C GLY A 661 -20.06 -3.43 49.56
N SER A 662 -19.78 -2.75 48.45
CA SER A 662 -18.51 -2.02 48.20
C SER A 662 -18.38 -0.65 48.87
N GLY A 663 -19.42 -0.17 49.55
CA GLY A 663 -19.43 1.19 50.13
C GLY A 663 -19.44 2.33 49.11
N GLY A 664 -19.66 2.05 47.81
CA GLY A 664 -19.69 3.07 46.76
C GLY A 664 -18.34 3.37 46.11
N THR A 665 -17.28 2.63 46.45
CA THR A 665 -15.91 2.82 45.93
C THR A 665 -15.40 1.57 45.20
N SER A 666 -14.48 1.75 44.25
CA SER A 666 -13.87 0.66 43.49
C SER A 666 -12.76 -0.10 44.25
N ARG A 667 -12.16 -1.09 43.57
CA ARG A 667 -10.80 -1.58 43.89
C ARG A 667 -9.76 -0.47 43.79
N LEU A 668 -8.57 -0.70 44.34
CA LEU A 668 -7.40 0.16 44.09
C LEU A 668 -7.11 0.22 42.60
N VAL A 669 -6.93 1.42 42.08
CA VAL A 669 -6.55 1.70 40.69
C VAL A 669 -5.52 2.82 40.66
N ARG A 670 -4.71 2.84 39.60
CA ARG A 670 -3.75 3.89 39.32
C ARG A 670 -3.83 4.26 37.85
N LEU A 671 -4.09 5.52 37.53
CA LEU A 671 -4.10 6.00 36.15
C LEU A 671 -2.66 6.22 35.67
N ARG A 672 -2.31 5.56 34.56
CA ARG A 672 -1.06 5.78 33.83
C ARG A 672 -1.37 6.34 32.46
N VAL A 673 -0.72 7.43 32.08
CA VAL A 673 -0.71 7.98 30.72
C VAL A 673 0.61 7.58 30.08
N HIS A 674 0.55 6.83 28.97
CA HIS A 674 1.69 6.20 28.31
C HIS A 674 1.82 6.69 26.86
N PRO A 675 2.51 7.82 26.60
CA PRO A 675 2.79 8.29 25.25
C PRO A 675 4.11 7.68 24.73
N LEU A 676 4.04 6.70 23.84
CA LEU A 676 5.22 6.18 23.15
C LEU A 676 5.61 7.09 21.98
N MET A 677 6.73 7.79 22.12
CA MET A 677 7.26 8.70 21.11
C MET A 677 8.35 8.06 20.24
N LYS A 678 8.28 8.33 18.94
CA LYS A 678 9.29 7.97 17.96
C LYS A 678 10.39 9.03 17.92
N LEU A 679 11.65 8.61 17.96
CA LEU A 679 12.81 9.49 17.85
C LEU A 679 13.31 9.50 16.40
N VAL A 680 13.19 10.64 15.72
CA VAL A 680 13.69 10.81 14.34
C VAL A 680 15.21 10.70 14.30
N HIS A 681 15.89 11.37 15.24
CA HIS A 681 17.33 11.29 15.44
C HIS A 681 17.63 10.86 16.89
N PRO A 682 17.69 9.54 17.18
CA PRO A 682 17.79 9.04 18.55
C PRO A 682 19.01 9.58 19.30
N LEU A 683 20.17 9.66 18.64
CA LEU A 683 21.42 10.17 19.23
C LEU A 683 21.44 11.70 19.40
N ALA A 684 20.51 12.41 18.76
CA ALA A 684 20.37 13.86 18.83
C ALA A 684 19.15 14.28 19.66
N SER A 685 18.48 13.35 20.34
CA SER A 685 17.27 13.59 21.13
C SER A 685 17.59 13.73 22.63
N VAL A 686 17.04 14.76 23.26
CA VAL A 686 17.32 15.10 24.67
C VAL A 686 16.02 15.43 25.42
N ILE A 687 15.87 14.87 26.61
CA ILE A 687 14.75 15.14 27.52
C ILE A 687 15.23 16.13 28.58
N LYS A 688 14.45 17.19 28.83
CA LYS A 688 14.79 18.21 29.83
C LYS A 688 13.61 18.53 30.73
N TYR A 689 13.86 18.78 32.00
CA TYR A 689 12.87 19.29 32.93
C TYR A 689 13.50 19.99 34.14
N THR A 690 12.71 20.78 34.85
CA THR A 690 13.06 21.33 36.16
C THR A 690 12.25 20.61 37.22
N SER A 691 12.88 20.12 38.27
CA SER A 691 12.21 19.41 39.37
C SER A 691 11.44 20.35 40.29
N ILE A 692 10.61 19.80 41.17
CA ILE A 692 9.78 20.58 42.11
C ILE A 692 10.65 21.43 43.05
N ASP A 693 11.81 20.92 43.45
CA ASP A 693 12.80 21.64 44.29
C ASP A 693 13.68 22.63 43.50
N GLY A 694 13.56 22.67 42.17
CA GLY A 694 14.23 23.64 41.30
C GLY A 694 15.53 23.17 40.67
N ALA A 695 15.94 21.91 40.81
CA ALA A 695 17.08 21.35 40.07
C ALA A 695 16.74 21.13 38.58
N GLU A 696 17.72 21.32 37.69
CA GLU A 696 17.56 21.08 36.26
C GLU A 696 18.14 19.72 35.86
N TYR A 697 17.36 18.96 35.08
CA TYR A 697 17.72 17.63 34.61
C TYR A 697 17.76 17.59 33.09
N VAL A 698 18.76 16.87 32.57
CA VAL A 698 18.98 16.65 31.13
C VAL A 698 19.32 15.17 30.92
N HIS A 699 18.48 14.45 30.19
CA HIS A 699 18.70 13.04 29.83
C HIS A 699 18.89 12.91 28.33
N HIS A 700 19.96 12.23 27.92
CA HIS A 700 20.21 11.93 26.52
C HIS A 700 19.57 10.58 26.16
N ALA A 701 18.82 10.54 25.07
CA ALA A 701 18.35 9.27 24.54
C ALA A 701 19.57 8.43 24.09
N ASN A 702 19.59 7.15 24.45
CA ASN A 702 20.64 6.22 24.07
C ASN A 702 20.05 5.03 23.28
N MET A 703 20.93 4.20 22.69
CA MET A 703 20.52 3.05 21.86
C MET A 703 20.24 1.78 22.68
N GLU A 704 20.45 1.81 23.99
CA GLU A 704 20.22 0.68 24.89
C GLU A 704 18.85 0.83 25.56
N PHE A 705 18.23 -0.27 25.99
CA PHE A 705 17.00 -0.16 26.76
C PHE A 705 17.30 0.37 28.17
N GLY A 706 16.50 1.32 28.65
CA GLY A 706 16.65 1.88 29.98
C GLY A 706 15.38 2.54 30.49
N GLU A 707 15.31 2.67 31.82
CA GLU A 707 14.15 3.20 32.53
C GLU A 707 14.62 4.04 33.73
N ILE A 708 13.95 5.18 33.96
CA ILE A 708 14.15 6.05 35.12
C ILE A 708 12.79 6.36 35.75
N SER A 709 12.58 5.88 36.97
CA SER A 709 11.46 6.26 37.83
C SER A 709 11.80 7.51 38.63
N ILE A 710 10.94 8.53 38.56
CA ILE A 710 11.14 9.81 39.22
C ILE A 710 9.98 10.05 40.18
N GLU A 711 10.27 10.18 41.47
CA GLU A 711 9.31 10.32 42.56
C GLU A 711 9.64 11.52 43.46
N GLY A 712 8.73 11.86 44.39
CA GLY A 712 9.00 12.90 45.38
C GLY A 712 9.21 14.29 44.78
N THR A 713 10.23 15.02 45.27
CA THR A 713 10.57 16.38 44.82
C THR A 713 11.41 16.42 43.55
N ASP A 714 11.99 15.28 43.14
CA ASP A 714 12.80 15.18 41.92
C ASP A 714 11.96 15.16 40.64
N ARG A 715 10.65 14.99 40.77
CA ARG A 715 9.70 14.98 39.65
C ARG A 715 9.68 16.31 38.90
N PRO A 716 9.39 16.30 37.59
CA PRO A 716 9.18 17.52 36.84
C PRO A 716 8.12 18.41 37.50
N LYS A 717 8.39 19.71 37.59
CA LYS A 717 7.49 20.73 38.14
C LYS A 717 6.38 21.06 37.14
N GLY A 718 5.62 20.04 36.75
CA GLY A 718 4.51 20.15 35.80
C GLY A 718 4.92 20.39 34.35
N GLU A 719 6.20 20.27 33.98
CA GLU A 719 6.65 20.40 32.60
C GLU A 719 7.90 19.54 32.33
N TRP A 720 7.90 18.82 31.21
CA TRP A 720 9.08 18.24 30.60
C TRP A 720 9.04 18.40 29.08
N ARG A 721 10.21 18.39 28.43
CA ARG A 721 10.35 18.58 26.98
C ARG A 721 11.27 17.55 26.37
N LEU A 722 10.91 17.07 25.18
CA LEU A 722 11.71 16.22 24.31
C LEU A 722 12.19 17.06 23.12
N GLU A 723 13.49 17.31 23.04
CA GLU A 723 14.12 18.13 22.00
C GLU A 723 14.90 17.27 21.02
N ASP A 724 14.58 17.38 19.73
CA ASP A 724 15.44 16.91 18.64
C ASP A 724 16.40 18.05 18.27
N THR A 725 17.67 17.88 18.61
CA THR A 725 18.70 18.90 18.42
C THR A 725 19.14 19.07 16.97
N GLU A 726 18.85 18.10 16.10
CA GLU A 726 19.17 18.13 14.67
C GLU A 726 18.11 18.93 13.91
N THR A 727 16.82 18.69 14.19
CA THR A 727 15.73 19.48 13.58
C THR A 727 15.47 20.80 14.31
N GLY A 728 15.91 20.92 15.56
CA GLY A 728 15.63 22.08 16.41
C GLY A 728 14.16 22.19 16.78
N ILE A 729 13.46 21.07 16.96
CA ILE A 729 12.04 21.04 17.32
C ILE A 729 11.91 20.35 18.67
N ALA A 730 11.07 20.92 19.53
CA ALA A 730 10.81 20.41 20.86
C ALA A 730 9.34 20.05 21.01
N LEU A 731 9.04 18.88 21.56
CA LEU A 731 7.73 18.55 22.09
C LEU A 731 7.70 18.90 23.57
N ILE A 732 6.79 19.78 23.96
CA ILE A 732 6.59 20.21 25.36
C ILE A 732 5.33 19.54 25.87
N ASN A 733 5.41 18.91 27.03
CA ASN A 733 4.28 18.32 27.74
C ASN A 733 4.18 18.95 29.15
N ARG A 734 3.08 19.66 29.40
CA ARG A 734 2.76 20.33 30.67
C ARG A 734 1.64 19.60 31.37
N PHE A 735 1.75 19.32 32.66
CA PHE A 735 0.76 18.54 33.41
C PHE A 735 0.52 19.11 34.81
N ASP A 736 -0.64 18.80 35.39
CA ASP A 736 -0.93 19.17 36.78
C ASP A 736 -0.07 18.33 37.74
N VAL A 737 0.88 18.97 38.39
CA VAL A 737 1.82 18.33 39.33
C VAL A 737 1.13 17.66 40.53
N ASN A 738 -0.10 18.08 40.87
CA ASN A 738 -0.86 17.51 41.98
C ASN A 738 -1.60 16.21 41.60
N GLN A 739 -1.77 15.96 40.30
CA GLN A 739 -2.46 14.79 39.77
C GLN A 739 -1.51 13.61 39.51
N VAL A 740 -0.23 13.92 39.38
CA VAL A 740 0.84 12.97 39.14
C VAL A 740 1.57 12.74 40.46
N THR A 741 1.95 11.52 40.78
CA THR A 741 2.80 11.17 41.95
C THR A 741 4.13 10.54 41.54
N MET A 742 4.22 10.04 40.31
CA MET A 742 5.45 9.49 39.72
C MET A 742 5.50 9.80 38.22
N CYS A 743 6.70 10.07 37.72
CA CYS A 743 6.98 10.15 36.29
C CYS A 743 7.92 9.02 35.91
N LEU A 744 7.75 8.44 34.73
CA LEU A 744 8.61 7.40 34.22
C LEU A 744 9.17 7.79 32.86
N ILE A 745 10.48 7.67 32.70
CA ILE A 745 11.13 7.78 31.40
C ILE A 745 11.59 6.38 31.01
N SER A 746 11.08 5.81 29.93
CA SER A 746 11.66 4.57 29.36
C SER A 746 12.12 4.82 27.94
N TRP A 747 13.26 4.31 27.53
CA TRP A 747 13.75 4.43 26.16
C TRP A 747 14.18 3.08 25.59
N GLY A 748 14.17 2.99 24.27
CA GLY A 748 14.62 1.85 23.49
C GLY A 748 15.16 2.31 22.14
N PRO A 749 15.55 1.37 21.25
CA PRO A 749 16.13 1.67 19.95
C PRO A 749 15.18 2.52 19.09
N GLY A 750 15.35 3.84 19.11
CA GLY A 750 14.56 4.79 18.33
C GLY A 750 13.23 5.24 18.95
N SER A 751 12.99 5.00 20.24
CA SER A 751 11.75 5.42 20.91
C SER A 751 11.95 5.82 22.37
N VAL A 752 11.07 6.68 22.88
CA VAL A 752 11.00 7.06 24.29
C VAL A 752 9.55 7.13 24.78
N THR A 753 9.28 6.68 25.99
CA THR A 753 8.03 6.91 26.72
C THR A 753 8.27 7.92 27.82
N LEU A 754 7.36 8.87 27.95
CA LEU A 754 7.34 9.85 29.04
C LEU A 754 6.01 9.69 29.79
N GLU A 755 5.97 8.75 30.75
CA GLU A 755 4.72 8.38 31.42
C GLU A 755 4.39 9.24 32.63
N LEU A 756 3.09 9.50 32.82
CA LEU A 756 2.54 10.19 33.99
C LEU A 756 1.70 9.22 34.81
N TRP A 757 2.00 9.07 36.10
CA TRP A 757 1.32 8.12 36.97
C TRP A 757 0.63 8.86 38.11
N SER A 758 -0.64 8.55 38.36
CA SER A 758 -1.38 9.07 39.50
C SER A 758 -1.02 8.37 40.80
N GLU A 759 -1.57 8.85 41.90
CA GLU A 759 -1.68 8.05 43.12
C GLU A 759 -2.44 6.73 42.87
N GLU A 760 -2.25 5.75 43.75
CA GLU A 760 -3.04 4.54 43.76
C GLU A 760 -4.08 4.61 44.88
N ARG A 761 -5.36 4.59 44.52
CA ARG A 761 -6.46 4.62 45.50
C ARG A 761 -7.78 4.10 44.92
N PRO A 762 -8.80 3.84 45.75
CA PRO A 762 -10.15 3.59 45.28
C PRO A 762 -10.74 4.84 44.62
N VAL A 763 -11.61 4.66 43.62
CA VAL A 763 -12.36 5.74 42.96
C VAL A 763 -13.86 5.58 43.14
N SER A 764 -14.58 6.69 43.03
CA SER A 764 -16.05 6.75 42.95
C SER A 764 -16.44 7.82 41.92
N THR A 765 -17.71 7.92 41.56
CA THR A 765 -18.21 9.01 40.69
C THR A 765 -17.94 10.40 41.29
N ALA A 766 -17.90 10.51 42.63
CA ALA A 766 -17.59 11.77 43.32
C ALA A 766 -16.09 12.05 43.46
N THR A 767 -15.25 11.02 43.34
CA THR A 767 -13.80 11.09 43.56
C THR A 767 -13.03 10.33 42.48
N PRO A 768 -13.14 10.73 41.19
CA PRO A 768 -12.37 10.10 40.12
C PRO A 768 -10.87 10.35 40.30
N ILE A 769 -10.03 9.50 39.70
CA ILE A 769 -8.62 9.84 39.45
C ILE A 769 -8.56 10.53 38.10
N VAL A 770 -7.78 11.60 38.00
CA VAL A 770 -7.66 12.43 36.79
C VAL A 770 -6.17 12.73 36.55
N ILE A 771 -5.73 12.65 35.30
CA ILE A 771 -4.49 13.25 34.82
C ILE A 771 -4.83 14.15 33.65
N SER A 772 -4.54 15.45 33.78
CA SER A 772 -4.68 16.46 32.75
C SER A 772 -3.30 16.95 32.33
N HIS A 773 -3.05 16.98 31.04
CA HIS A 773 -1.83 17.52 30.47
C HIS A 773 -2.05 18.19 29.10
N GLU A 774 -1.13 19.05 28.71
CA GLU A 774 -1.14 19.86 27.50
C GLU A 774 0.13 19.57 26.69
N VAL A 775 -0.04 19.21 25.43
CA VAL A 775 1.06 18.89 24.52
C VAL A 775 1.12 19.93 23.40
N MET A 776 2.33 20.38 23.07
CA MET A 776 2.59 21.29 21.96
C MET A 776 3.97 21.03 21.33
N ALA A 777 4.09 21.24 20.02
CA ALA A 777 5.36 21.16 19.29
C ALA A 777 5.85 22.57 18.91
N VAL A 778 7.10 22.91 19.23
CA VAL A 778 7.68 24.24 19.01
C VAL A 778 9.05 24.18 18.34
N ALA A 779 9.32 25.12 17.42
CA ALA A 779 10.63 25.31 16.81
C ALA A 779 11.56 26.16 17.70
N ARG A 780 12.86 25.89 17.68
CA ARG A 780 13.89 26.53 18.52
C ARG A 780 13.97 28.05 18.39
N SER A 781 13.57 28.63 17.26
CA SER A 781 13.53 30.09 17.06
C SER A 781 12.46 30.81 17.90
N LEU A 782 11.43 30.10 18.38
CA LEU A 782 10.36 30.64 19.23
C LEU A 782 10.65 30.48 20.73
N LEU A 783 11.52 29.55 21.13
CA LEU A 783 11.92 29.32 22.54
C LEU A 783 12.69 30.52 23.14
N LEU A 784 13.39 31.29 22.32
CA LEU A 784 14.05 32.54 22.72
C LEU A 784 13.06 33.70 22.95
N HIS A 785 11.88 33.64 22.34
CA HIS A 785 10.88 34.70 22.43
C HIS A 785 9.99 34.59 23.69
N SER A 786 9.69 33.38 24.17
CA SER A 786 8.93 33.19 25.41
C SER A 786 9.74 33.54 26.67
N PHE A 787 11.05 33.36 26.63
CA PHE A 787 11.93 33.77 27.74
C PHE A 787 11.99 35.30 27.90
N LEU A 788 11.74 36.06 26.81
CA LEU A 788 11.73 37.52 26.83
C LEU A 788 10.35 38.13 27.18
N SER A 789 9.25 37.37 27.06
CA SER A 789 7.93 37.86 27.48
C SER A 789 7.75 37.81 29.00
N ASP A 790 8.31 36.80 29.68
CA ASP A 790 8.19 36.64 31.13
C ASP A 790 9.08 37.61 31.93
N LEU A 791 10.09 38.23 31.29
CA LEU A 791 10.92 39.29 31.87
C LEU A 791 10.28 40.69 31.79
N LYS A 792 9.10 40.84 31.16
CA LYS A 792 8.38 42.13 31.09
C LYS A 792 7.27 42.29 32.15
N SER A 793 7.10 41.32 33.04
CA SER A 793 6.13 41.38 34.15
C SER A 793 6.77 41.36 35.56
N CYS A 794 8.05 41.74 35.69
CA CYS A 794 8.67 42.12 36.97
C CYS A 794 9.13 43.58 36.95
#